data_AF-A0A962DWK4-F1
#
_entry.id   AF-A0A962DWK4-F1
#
_cell.length_a   1.000
_cell.length_b   1.000
_cell.length_c   1.000
_cell.angle_alpha   90.00
_cell.angle_beta   90.00
_cell.angle_gamma   90.00
#
_symmetry.space_group_name_H-M   'P 1'
#
loop_
_entity.id
_entity.type
_entity.pdbx_description
1 polymer ?
#
loop_
_entity_poly.entity_id
_entity_poly.type
_entity_poly.pdbx_seq_one_letter_code
_entity_poly.pdbx_strand_id
1 'polypeptide(L)'
;MYKFFSLSILLFLSFCSSAYVVWPGASAPCNSTLQACINGSPEGEYISIETDSTINESIFSTKIVSLVAGNGYHPVFAAGNSIYLQSNTATARTITIKGLTLSQGKITVSHIGTNNTLNILNNTILSNPSDFDPGILVLGGSNASLQLHVNYNRVNIDAGVHAVGDLPPHIYGGIVVDKQGGEVGNITGEIYNNTIHARGIAPKGIAVLDSTNASIDLNVAGNEVFGAYGGGLYINSSSGGTMDIDIFSNAFLREYDLYTPSGIHIVNDAGTSSFRILNNTVIEGWDGIHLEENGGSMTSTVINNLIAYCATGLNLSGGGAVSNSYNLIYQNASNSYTPAASDITSNPEIVSMTNARLRSNSPADGAGNSFAVLPLIGDVPLVDADGSYRIKYGTNGVDVDIGAYERGEVNYVHRHTGTGTHITNLNHPDLNGDSNIIDLHVTSNNNPNGTGGVNNNANEGVYYASGLWRIFNQETAVVINFSAAFNIWKNNAISDVFQHTVSTPGANTTSLNNSGLNNNTNKILMVTQHWIGTYNPHPVGVLYSAPNWRIANFDLMSILVDASFNVYFQDKSKSAWEHIANTKNTVAHYTLLDNPLLEGIPCAQIQVTQSASQGVFNNSPIGVVYIPGSSQWAIYNQNLSAMPVNAAFHVMISPEQIMECTDLIFKNGFE
;
A
#
# COMPACT_ATOMS: atom_id res chain seq x y z
N MET A 1 -56.85 9.18 22.02
CA MET A 1 -57.07 7.73 21.81
C MET A 1 -56.86 7.54 20.31
N TYR A 2 -55.65 7.31 19.81
CA TYR A 2 -54.92 6.04 19.79
C TYR A 2 -53.39 6.29 19.87
N LYS A 3 -52.70 5.57 20.76
CA LYS A 3 -51.24 5.47 20.83
C LYS A 3 -50.81 4.39 19.83
N PHE A 4 -49.97 4.72 18.85
CA PHE A 4 -49.21 3.72 18.11
C PHE A 4 -47.85 3.54 18.79
N PHE A 5 -47.67 2.41 19.44
CA PHE A 5 -46.37 1.90 19.87
C PHE A 5 -45.68 1.33 18.62
N SER A 6 -44.66 2.02 18.12
CA SER A 6 -43.72 1.41 17.18
C SER A 6 -42.76 0.54 18.00
N LEU A 7 -42.97 -0.77 17.91
CA LEU A 7 -42.09 -1.79 18.45
C LEU A 7 -40.84 -1.86 17.54
N SER A 8 -39.76 -1.21 17.96
CA SER A 8 -38.46 -1.35 17.30
C SER A 8 -37.93 -2.77 17.52
N ILE A 9 -38.07 -3.62 16.52
CA ILE A 9 -37.37 -4.91 16.45
C ILE A 9 -35.89 -4.59 16.25
N LEU A 10 -35.09 -4.78 17.31
CA LEU A 10 -33.64 -4.91 17.18
C LEU A 10 -33.36 -6.20 16.41
N LEU A 11 -33.17 -6.09 15.10
CA LEU A 11 -32.55 -7.16 14.33
C LEU A 11 -31.06 -7.15 14.72
N PHE A 12 -30.65 -8.02 15.64
CA PHE A 12 -29.24 -8.37 15.78
C PHE A 12 -28.85 -9.08 14.47
N LEU A 13 -28.30 -8.32 13.53
CA LEU A 13 -27.47 -8.89 12.48
C LEU A 13 -26.26 -9.51 13.19
N SER A 14 -26.35 -10.80 13.48
CA SER A 14 -25.19 -11.59 13.83
C SER A 14 -24.30 -11.59 12.60
N PHE A 15 -23.34 -10.67 12.54
CA PHE A 15 -22.20 -10.85 11.67
C PHE A 15 -21.61 -12.21 12.05
N CYS A 16 -21.48 -13.08 11.07
CA CYS A 16 -20.76 -14.34 11.23
C CYS A 16 -19.29 -13.96 11.45
N SER A 17 -18.91 -13.61 12.68
CA SER A 17 -17.51 -13.65 13.08
C SER A 17 -17.13 -15.11 12.98
N SER A 18 -16.25 -15.45 12.05
CA SER A 18 -15.55 -16.73 12.15
C SER A 18 -14.99 -16.82 13.57
N ALA A 19 -15.31 -17.88 14.30
CA ALA A 19 -14.83 -18.03 15.66
C ALA A 19 -13.32 -18.21 15.61
N TYR A 20 -12.54 -17.20 16.02
CA TYR A 20 -11.08 -17.31 16.02
C TYR A 20 -10.63 -18.35 17.04
N VAL A 21 -9.69 -19.21 16.63
CA VAL A 21 -8.86 -19.92 17.59
C VAL A 21 -7.78 -18.96 18.05
N VAL A 22 -7.62 -18.75 19.36
CA VAL A 22 -6.60 -17.84 19.91
C VAL A 22 -5.41 -18.65 20.40
N TRP A 23 -4.20 -18.24 20.02
CA TRP A 23 -2.95 -18.76 20.55
C TRP A 23 -2.04 -17.61 21.03
N PRO A 24 -1.48 -17.66 22.25
CA PRO A 24 -1.70 -18.68 23.28
C PRO A 24 -3.11 -18.62 23.89
N GLY A 25 -3.80 -19.75 23.93
CA GLY A 25 -5.15 -19.90 24.50
C GLY A 25 -5.13 -20.43 25.94
N ALA A 26 -6.25 -20.34 26.64
CA ALA A 26 -6.36 -20.80 28.03
C ALA A 26 -6.42 -22.33 28.20
N SER A 27 -6.74 -23.08 27.14
CA SER A 27 -6.96 -24.53 27.20
C SER A 27 -6.26 -25.27 26.07
N ALA A 28 -5.97 -26.55 26.30
CA ALA A 28 -5.42 -27.43 25.28
C ALA A 28 -6.37 -27.51 24.07
N PRO A 29 -5.84 -27.53 22.83
CA PRO A 29 -4.43 -27.70 22.47
C PRO A 29 -3.63 -26.39 22.36
N CYS A 30 -4.28 -25.24 22.43
CA CYS A 30 -3.68 -23.93 22.18
C CYS A 30 -3.02 -23.27 23.40
N ASN A 31 -2.96 -23.95 24.56
CA ASN A 31 -2.28 -23.45 25.77
C ASN A 31 -0.79 -23.81 25.86
N SER A 32 -0.21 -24.28 24.77
CA SER A 32 1.20 -24.67 24.69
C SER A 32 1.87 -24.02 23.47
N THR A 33 2.36 -24.81 22.52
CA THR A 33 3.06 -24.29 21.33
C THR A 33 2.07 -23.94 20.22
N LEU A 34 2.48 -23.08 19.28
CA LEU A 34 1.69 -22.72 18.11
C LEU A 34 1.47 -23.94 17.23
N GLN A 35 2.49 -24.79 17.06
CA GLN A 35 2.34 -26.04 16.32
C GLN A 35 1.29 -26.98 16.96
N ALA A 36 1.25 -27.08 18.30
CA ALA A 36 0.22 -27.87 18.98
C ALA A 36 -1.18 -27.31 18.75
N CYS A 37 -1.33 -25.98 18.79
CA CYS A 37 -2.58 -25.31 18.45
C CYS A 37 -3.02 -25.61 17.02
N ILE A 38 -2.12 -25.44 16.03
CA ILE A 38 -2.36 -25.76 14.61
C ILE A 38 -2.81 -27.21 14.43
N ASN A 39 -2.11 -28.15 15.06
CA ASN A 39 -2.44 -29.58 14.97
C ASN A 39 -3.82 -29.89 15.56
N GLY A 40 -4.23 -29.13 16.57
CA GLY A 40 -5.51 -29.30 17.24
C GLY A 40 -6.68 -28.52 16.63
N SER A 41 -6.39 -27.50 15.82
CA SER A 41 -7.40 -26.70 15.14
C SER A 41 -8.08 -27.47 13.99
N PRO A 42 -9.37 -27.21 13.73
CA PRO A 42 -10.05 -27.60 12.50
C PRO A 42 -9.39 -27.02 11.25
N GLU A 43 -9.52 -27.71 10.12
CA GLU A 43 -9.08 -27.19 8.82
C GLU A 43 -9.92 -25.98 8.40
N GLY A 44 -9.26 -24.97 7.83
CA GLY A 44 -9.85 -23.71 7.39
C GLY A 44 -10.00 -22.65 8.49
N GLU A 45 -9.61 -22.96 9.74
CA GLU A 45 -9.72 -22.02 10.85
C GLU A 45 -8.69 -20.88 10.79
N TYR A 46 -9.06 -19.77 11.44
CA TYR A 46 -8.17 -18.64 11.68
C TYR A 46 -7.59 -18.73 13.09
N ILE A 47 -6.26 -18.83 13.17
CA ILE A 47 -5.53 -18.74 14.43
C ILE A 47 -5.05 -17.30 14.62
N SER A 48 -5.64 -16.61 15.61
CA SER A 48 -5.20 -15.32 16.12
C SER A 48 -3.96 -15.52 17.00
N ILE A 49 -2.81 -15.04 16.55
CA ILE A 49 -1.53 -15.14 17.24
C ILE A 49 -1.37 -13.89 18.12
N GLU A 50 -1.66 -14.06 19.41
CA GLU A 50 -1.77 -12.99 20.41
C GLU A 50 -0.59 -13.02 21.38
N THR A 51 0.62 -12.88 20.84
CA THR A 51 1.86 -12.84 21.62
C THR A 51 2.87 -11.85 21.06
N ASP A 52 3.51 -11.10 21.96
CA ASP A 52 4.70 -10.29 21.69
C ASP A 52 5.98 -11.01 22.15
N SER A 53 5.84 -12.18 22.79
CA SER A 53 6.96 -13.05 23.12
C SER A 53 7.44 -13.79 21.87
N THR A 54 8.75 -14.00 21.79
CA THR A 54 9.38 -14.70 20.67
C THR A 54 8.86 -16.13 20.53
N ILE A 55 8.46 -16.50 19.32
CA ILE A 55 8.04 -17.84 18.93
C ILE A 55 9.29 -18.62 18.51
N ASN A 56 9.70 -19.59 19.33
CA ASN A 56 10.91 -20.38 19.09
C ASN A 56 10.57 -21.80 18.59
N GLU A 57 9.82 -21.88 17.49
CA GLU A 57 9.52 -23.11 16.78
C GLU A 57 9.29 -22.81 15.29
N SER A 58 9.63 -23.77 14.43
CA SER A 58 9.20 -23.73 13.03
C SER A 58 7.84 -24.37 12.88
N ILE A 59 7.03 -23.85 11.96
CA ILE A 59 5.70 -24.37 11.67
C ILE A 59 5.76 -25.28 10.46
N PHE A 60 5.30 -26.51 10.64
CA PHE A 60 5.12 -27.47 9.55
C PHE A 60 3.69 -27.98 9.58
N SER A 61 2.93 -27.70 8.52
CA SER A 61 1.54 -28.11 8.48
C SER A 61 1.11 -28.52 7.09
N THR A 62 0.52 -29.71 7.01
CA THR A 62 -0.33 -30.13 5.88
C THR A 62 -1.80 -29.77 6.12
N LYS A 63 -2.16 -29.36 7.35
CA LYS A 63 -3.46 -28.77 7.65
C LYS A 63 -3.48 -27.33 7.16
N ILE A 64 -4.51 -26.98 6.42
CA ILE A 64 -4.74 -25.61 5.98
C ILE A 64 -5.35 -24.83 7.15
N VAL A 65 -4.55 -23.99 7.78
CA VAL A 65 -5.00 -23.00 8.78
C VAL A 65 -4.46 -21.63 8.39
N SER A 66 -5.18 -20.59 8.75
CA SER A 66 -4.71 -19.21 8.62
C SER A 66 -3.96 -18.81 9.89
N LEU A 67 -2.79 -18.19 9.74
CA LEU A 67 -1.95 -17.68 10.81
C LEU A 67 -1.97 -16.15 10.73
N VAL A 68 -2.65 -15.51 11.68
CA VAL A 68 -2.89 -14.06 11.64
C VAL A 68 -2.46 -13.46 12.97
N ALA A 69 -1.58 -12.46 12.93
CA ALA A 69 -1.28 -11.67 14.11
C ALA A 69 -2.57 -11.08 14.69
N GLY A 70 -2.79 -11.30 15.98
CA GLY A 70 -3.92 -10.70 16.68
C GLY A 70 -3.80 -9.18 16.68
N ASN A 71 -4.94 -8.49 16.75
CA ASN A 71 -4.96 -7.03 16.72
C ASN A 71 -4.10 -6.43 17.84
N GLY A 72 -3.08 -5.65 17.45
CA GLY A 72 -2.15 -4.99 18.37
C GLY A 72 -1.06 -5.88 18.95
N TYR A 73 -0.86 -7.08 18.41
CA TYR A 73 0.27 -7.95 18.74
C TYR A 73 1.29 -7.98 17.60
N HIS A 74 2.56 -8.19 17.96
CA HIS A 74 3.68 -8.27 17.03
C HIS A 74 4.40 -9.62 17.15
N PRO A 75 3.85 -10.71 16.60
CA PRO A 75 4.47 -12.02 16.73
C PRO A 75 5.81 -12.07 15.98
N VAL A 76 6.86 -12.46 16.70
CA VAL A 76 8.22 -12.60 16.14
C VAL A 76 8.69 -14.05 16.25
N PHE A 77 8.95 -14.69 15.12
CA PHE A 77 9.64 -15.97 15.06
C PHE A 77 11.15 -15.78 15.27
N ALA A 78 11.72 -16.55 16.19
CA ALA A 78 13.16 -16.50 16.49
C ALA A 78 14.00 -16.88 15.27
N ALA A 79 15.25 -16.42 15.23
CA ALA A 79 16.19 -16.75 14.15
C ALA A 79 16.29 -18.27 13.91
N GLY A 80 16.30 -18.67 12.64
CA GLY A 80 16.28 -20.05 12.18
C GLY A 80 14.88 -20.68 12.07
N ASN A 81 13.83 -20.02 12.56
CA ASN A 81 12.47 -20.55 12.50
C ASN A 81 11.68 -20.01 11.30
N SER A 82 10.93 -20.91 10.66
CA SER A 82 10.23 -20.65 9.40
C SER A 82 8.83 -21.26 9.39
N ILE A 83 8.02 -20.84 8.42
CA ILE A 83 6.66 -21.34 8.21
C ILE A 83 6.61 -22.15 6.92
N TYR A 84 6.16 -23.40 7.02
CA TYR A 84 6.01 -24.34 5.92
C TYR A 84 4.58 -24.88 5.91
N LEU A 85 3.78 -24.39 4.98
CA LEU A 85 2.42 -24.87 4.76
C LEU A 85 2.33 -25.65 3.46
N GLN A 86 1.67 -26.80 3.49
CA GLN A 86 1.29 -27.56 2.31
C GLN A 86 -0.22 -27.71 2.29
N SER A 87 -0.88 -27.03 1.36
CA SER A 87 -2.29 -27.27 1.07
C SER A 87 -2.42 -28.61 0.36
N ASN A 88 -3.22 -29.53 0.88
CA ASN A 88 -3.51 -30.82 0.24
C ASN A 88 -5.01 -31.19 0.33
N THR A 89 -5.89 -30.18 0.46
CA THR A 89 -7.31 -30.40 0.74
C THR A 89 -8.11 -30.81 -0.48
N ALA A 90 -9.22 -31.52 -0.20
CA ALA A 90 -10.26 -31.83 -1.16
C ALA A 90 -11.36 -30.74 -1.26
N THR A 91 -11.21 -29.62 -0.55
CA THR A 91 -12.18 -28.53 -0.52
C THR A 91 -11.45 -27.20 -0.62
N ALA A 92 -12.05 -26.28 -1.39
CA ALA A 92 -11.54 -24.95 -1.59
C ALA A 92 -11.53 -24.13 -0.28
N ARG A 93 -10.44 -23.39 -0.06
CA ARG A 93 -10.18 -22.61 1.16
C ARG A 93 -9.46 -21.30 0.84
N THR A 94 -9.60 -20.36 1.78
CA THR A 94 -8.75 -19.18 1.87
C THR A 94 -7.73 -19.39 2.99
N ILE A 95 -6.45 -19.29 2.66
CA ILE A 95 -5.31 -19.41 3.56
C ILE A 95 -4.73 -18.03 3.75
N THR A 96 -4.56 -17.57 4.99
CA THR A 96 -4.01 -16.25 5.26
C THR A 96 -2.82 -16.35 6.22
N ILE A 97 -1.67 -15.83 5.82
CA ILE A 97 -0.49 -15.61 6.66
C ILE A 97 -0.32 -14.09 6.76
N LYS A 98 -0.55 -13.51 7.94
CA LYS A 98 -0.61 -12.06 8.08
C LYS A 98 0.05 -11.51 9.33
N GLY A 99 0.84 -10.45 9.17
CA GLY A 99 1.35 -9.64 10.28
C GLY A 99 2.47 -10.31 11.08
N LEU A 100 3.16 -11.30 10.50
CA LEU A 100 4.18 -12.07 11.22
C LEU A 100 5.58 -11.55 10.88
N THR A 101 6.45 -11.49 11.89
CA THR A 101 7.85 -11.15 11.70
C THR A 101 8.73 -12.40 11.85
N LEU A 102 9.65 -12.63 10.91
CA LEU A 102 10.64 -13.70 10.96
C LEU A 102 12.04 -13.08 11.02
N SER A 103 12.77 -13.28 12.13
CA SER A 103 14.09 -12.65 12.31
C SER A 103 15.17 -13.19 11.37
N GLN A 104 15.17 -14.50 11.15
CA GLN A 104 16.00 -15.18 10.16
C GLN A 104 15.25 -16.42 9.70
N GLY A 105 14.37 -16.28 8.72
CA GLY A 105 13.40 -17.32 8.39
C GLY A 105 12.74 -17.08 7.04
N LYS A 106 11.80 -17.95 6.69
CA LYS A 106 11.07 -17.88 5.43
C LYS A 106 9.63 -18.34 5.57
N ILE A 107 8.82 -17.95 4.60
CA ILE A 107 7.47 -18.46 4.40
C ILE A 107 7.47 -19.32 3.13
N THR A 108 7.11 -20.58 3.25
CA THR A 108 6.94 -21.48 2.12
C THR A 108 5.54 -22.05 2.12
N VAL A 109 4.83 -21.87 1.02
CA VAL A 109 3.49 -22.43 0.81
C VAL A 109 3.51 -23.29 -0.45
N SER A 110 3.25 -24.59 -0.29
CA SER A 110 3.04 -25.51 -1.40
C SER A 110 1.54 -25.73 -1.59
N HIS A 111 1.05 -25.41 -2.78
CA HIS A 111 -0.35 -25.59 -3.17
C HIS A 111 -0.52 -26.90 -3.93
N ILE A 112 -1.22 -27.86 -3.29
CA ILE A 112 -1.59 -29.14 -3.86
C ILE A 112 -3.09 -29.37 -3.60
N GLY A 113 -3.80 -30.03 -4.52
CA GLY A 113 -5.19 -30.44 -4.30
C GLY A 113 -6.22 -29.62 -5.07
N THR A 114 -7.11 -28.91 -4.37
CA THR A 114 -8.24 -28.15 -4.96
C THR A 114 -8.03 -26.65 -5.00
N ASN A 115 -8.91 -25.92 -5.71
CA ASN A 115 -8.79 -24.48 -5.90
C ASN A 115 -8.72 -23.74 -4.55
N ASN A 116 -7.77 -22.83 -4.37
CA ASN A 116 -7.61 -22.09 -3.11
C ASN A 116 -7.32 -20.61 -3.37
N THR A 117 -7.57 -19.79 -2.35
CA THR A 117 -7.06 -18.42 -2.26
C THR A 117 -5.93 -18.40 -1.22
N LEU A 118 -4.78 -17.82 -1.55
CA LEU A 118 -3.65 -17.65 -0.65
C LEU A 118 -3.34 -16.17 -0.47
N ASN A 119 -3.39 -15.72 0.78
CA ASN A 119 -3.08 -14.36 1.19
C ASN A 119 -1.80 -14.38 2.06
N ILE A 120 -0.73 -13.76 1.59
CA ILE A 120 0.49 -13.51 2.37
C ILE A 120 0.62 -11.99 2.49
N LEU A 121 0.20 -11.45 3.64
CA LEU A 121 -0.09 -10.02 3.80
C LEU A 121 0.68 -9.40 4.96
N ASN A 122 1.32 -8.24 4.77
CA ASN A 122 1.95 -7.48 5.86
C ASN A 122 2.95 -8.30 6.71
N ASN A 123 3.66 -9.27 6.12
CA ASN A 123 4.70 -10.01 6.85
C ASN A 123 6.06 -9.33 6.68
N THR A 124 6.90 -9.48 7.69
CA THR A 124 8.26 -8.94 7.69
C THR A 124 9.27 -10.08 7.80
N ILE A 125 10.12 -10.23 6.80
CA ILE A 125 11.27 -11.14 6.81
C ILE A 125 12.51 -10.28 6.93
N LEU A 126 13.19 -10.36 8.08
CA LEU A 126 14.37 -9.53 8.36
C LEU A 126 15.64 -10.08 7.71
N SER A 127 15.72 -11.39 7.51
CA SER A 127 16.77 -12.11 6.79
C SER A 127 16.30 -13.53 6.47
N ASN A 128 16.85 -14.14 5.42
CA ASN A 128 16.64 -15.54 5.04
C ASN A 128 17.54 -16.50 5.86
N PRO A 129 17.13 -17.77 6.03
CA PRO A 129 17.87 -18.74 6.85
C PRO A 129 19.16 -19.26 6.19
N SER A 130 19.27 -19.17 4.87
CA SER A 130 20.49 -19.49 4.12
C SER A 130 20.52 -18.71 2.82
N ASP A 131 21.70 -18.56 2.22
CA ASP A 131 21.92 -17.85 0.94
C ASP A 131 21.04 -18.34 -0.23
N PHE A 132 20.48 -19.55 -0.10
CA PHE A 132 19.70 -20.22 -1.15
C PHE A 132 18.20 -20.14 -0.92
N ASP A 133 17.79 -19.66 0.25
CA ASP A 133 16.39 -19.65 0.62
C ASP A 133 15.73 -18.34 0.20
N PRO A 134 14.65 -18.40 -0.60
CA PRO A 134 13.83 -17.22 -0.80
C PRO A 134 13.13 -16.81 0.49
N GLY A 135 12.80 -15.51 0.60
CA GLY A 135 12.02 -15.01 1.73
C GLY A 135 10.61 -15.62 1.71
N ILE A 136 9.90 -15.44 0.59
CA ILE A 136 8.57 -15.99 0.36
C ILE A 136 8.64 -16.91 -0.86
N LEU A 137 8.21 -18.16 -0.69
CA LEU A 137 8.12 -19.16 -1.75
C LEU A 137 6.72 -19.71 -1.86
N VAL A 138 6.12 -19.59 -3.04
CA VAL A 138 4.84 -20.19 -3.40
C VAL A 138 5.09 -21.23 -4.48
N LEU A 139 4.81 -22.49 -4.17
CA LEU A 139 4.94 -23.61 -5.10
C LEU A 139 3.56 -24.05 -5.58
N GLY A 140 3.27 -23.89 -6.88
CA GLY A 140 2.06 -24.38 -7.50
C GLY A 140 2.25 -25.80 -8.04
N GLY A 141 1.80 -26.83 -7.31
CA GLY A 141 2.10 -28.23 -7.63
C GLY A 141 0.89 -29.07 -8.05
N SER A 142 -0.23 -28.47 -8.45
CA SER A 142 -1.44 -29.25 -8.79
C SER A 142 -2.24 -28.75 -10.00
N ASN A 143 -3.20 -29.56 -10.44
CA ASN A 143 -4.22 -29.24 -11.45
C ASN A 143 -5.27 -28.20 -11.00
N ALA A 144 -5.23 -27.77 -9.74
CA ALA A 144 -6.16 -26.78 -9.21
C ALA A 144 -5.66 -25.34 -9.39
N SER A 145 -6.61 -24.42 -9.47
CA SER A 145 -6.31 -22.99 -9.58
C SER A 145 -5.98 -22.37 -8.23
N LEU A 146 -4.96 -21.51 -8.19
CA LEU A 146 -4.58 -20.74 -7.03
C LEU A 146 -4.83 -19.26 -7.30
N GLN A 147 -5.70 -18.63 -6.50
CA GLN A 147 -5.77 -17.17 -6.43
C GLN A 147 -4.77 -16.67 -5.38
N LEU A 148 -3.81 -15.85 -5.80
CA LEU A 148 -2.66 -15.45 -5.02
C LEU A 148 -2.69 -13.95 -4.69
N HIS A 149 -2.45 -13.60 -3.44
CA HIS A 149 -2.24 -12.23 -2.98
C HIS A 149 -0.99 -12.19 -2.10
N VAL A 150 0.13 -11.73 -2.64
CA VAL A 150 1.37 -11.50 -1.87
C VAL A 150 1.57 -9.99 -1.77
N ASN A 151 1.01 -9.38 -0.72
CA ASN A 151 0.86 -7.94 -0.66
C ASN A 151 1.50 -7.32 0.59
N TYR A 152 2.07 -6.13 0.44
CA TYR A 152 2.56 -5.29 1.54
C TYR A 152 3.62 -5.96 2.43
N ASN A 153 4.29 -7.00 1.94
CA ASN A 153 5.33 -7.68 2.70
C ASN A 153 6.63 -6.89 2.60
N ARG A 154 7.40 -6.92 3.69
CA ARG A 154 8.78 -6.44 3.72
C ARG A 154 9.71 -7.64 3.74
N VAL A 155 10.55 -7.78 2.72
CA VAL A 155 11.41 -8.94 2.56
C VAL A 155 12.86 -8.50 2.39
N ASN A 156 13.68 -8.80 3.38
CA ASN A 156 15.12 -8.65 3.30
C ASN A 156 15.73 -10.03 3.13
N ILE A 157 16.51 -10.21 2.07
CA ILE A 157 17.31 -11.40 1.85
C ILE A 157 18.75 -11.03 1.55
N ASP A 158 19.65 -11.89 2.01
CA ASP A 158 21.06 -11.84 1.70
C ASP A 158 21.42 -13.18 1.03
N ALA A 159 21.99 -13.10 -0.16
CA ALA A 159 22.62 -14.22 -0.82
C ALA A 159 24.10 -13.88 -0.97
N GLY A 160 24.97 -14.65 -0.32
CA GLY A 160 26.42 -14.47 -0.37
C GLY A 160 27.00 -14.29 -1.79
N VAL A 161 28.26 -13.85 -1.86
CA VAL A 161 29.02 -13.72 -3.12
C VAL A 161 29.41 -15.11 -3.62
N HIS A 162 28.46 -15.84 -4.18
CA HIS A 162 28.73 -17.13 -4.81
C HIS A 162 29.13 -16.89 -6.26
N ALA A 163 30.24 -17.51 -6.68
CA ALA A 163 30.69 -17.43 -8.07
C ALA A 163 29.59 -17.96 -9.00
N VAL A 164 29.33 -17.22 -10.08
CA VAL A 164 28.37 -17.56 -11.13
C VAL A 164 28.79 -18.91 -11.74
N GLY A 165 28.18 -20.02 -11.32
CA GLY A 165 28.51 -21.35 -11.84
C GLY A 165 28.10 -22.57 -10.99
N ASP A 166 27.93 -22.43 -9.67
CA ASP A 166 27.77 -23.60 -8.78
C ASP A 166 26.33 -23.89 -8.31
N LEU A 167 25.31 -23.16 -8.79
CA LEU A 167 24.00 -23.13 -8.13
C LEU A 167 22.84 -23.27 -9.13
N PRO A 168 21.77 -24.05 -8.81
CA PRO A 168 20.58 -24.11 -9.65
C PRO A 168 19.95 -22.71 -9.76
N PRO A 169 19.90 -22.08 -10.94
CA PRO A 169 19.70 -20.63 -11.10
C PRO A 169 18.24 -20.15 -10.91
N HIS A 170 17.33 -21.03 -10.47
CA HIS A 170 15.91 -20.78 -10.65
C HIS A 170 15.22 -20.16 -9.42
N ILE A 171 15.55 -20.53 -8.18
CA ILE A 171 14.66 -20.27 -7.02
C ILE A 171 15.17 -19.26 -5.97
N TYR A 172 16.23 -18.50 -6.25
CA TYR A 172 16.73 -17.48 -5.32
C TYR A 172 15.99 -16.16 -5.50
N GLY A 173 15.30 -15.67 -4.47
CA GLY A 173 14.77 -14.33 -4.52
C GLY A 173 13.94 -13.90 -3.31
N GLY A 174 13.57 -12.63 -3.28
CA GLY A 174 12.74 -12.10 -2.19
C GLY A 174 11.38 -12.80 -2.18
N ILE A 175 10.69 -12.74 -3.32
CA ILE A 175 9.41 -13.41 -3.54
C ILE A 175 9.53 -14.30 -4.77
N VAL A 176 9.20 -15.58 -4.63
CA VAL A 176 9.26 -16.55 -5.73
C VAL A 176 7.91 -17.24 -5.85
N VAL A 177 7.30 -17.14 -7.03
CA VAL A 177 6.14 -17.92 -7.44
C VAL A 177 6.62 -18.91 -8.50
N ASP A 178 6.60 -20.19 -8.15
CA ASP A 178 7.11 -21.24 -9.01
C ASP A 178 6.03 -22.30 -9.24
N LYS A 179 5.57 -22.38 -10.49
CA LYS A 179 4.63 -23.39 -10.94
C LYS A 179 5.42 -24.62 -11.39
N GLN A 180 5.24 -25.74 -10.68
CA GLN A 180 5.96 -27.00 -10.85
C GLN A 180 5.00 -28.20 -11.09
N GLY A 181 5.51 -29.27 -11.73
CA GLY A 181 4.78 -30.52 -12.03
C GLY A 181 3.94 -30.52 -13.34
N GLY A 182 3.69 -31.67 -13.97
CA GLY A 182 3.03 -31.77 -15.30
C GLY A 182 1.52 -31.41 -15.38
N GLU A 183 1.03 -30.51 -14.54
CA GLU A 183 -0.39 -30.29 -14.20
C GLU A 183 -0.90 -28.89 -14.58
N VAL A 184 -2.17 -28.78 -14.98
CA VAL A 184 -2.75 -27.66 -15.78
C VAL A 184 -3.51 -26.61 -14.93
N GLY A 185 -3.26 -26.53 -13.62
CA GLY A 185 -3.91 -25.53 -12.74
C GLY A 185 -3.38 -24.12 -12.96
N ASN A 186 -4.26 -23.10 -12.94
CA ASN A 186 -3.87 -21.71 -13.18
C ASN A 186 -3.45 -20.99 -11.89
N ILE A 187 -2.46 -20.11 -11.93
CA ILE A 187 -2.18 -19.15 -10.86
C ILE A 187 -2.72 -17.78 -11.31
N THR A 188 -3.63 -17.20 -10.55
CA THR A 188 -4.16 -15.86 -10.79
C THR A 188 -3.98 -14.93 -9.60
N GLY A 189 -4.05 -13.60 -9.78
CA GLY A 189 -4.03 -12.63 -8.67
C GLY A 189 -2.89 -11.63 -8.74
N GLU A 190 -2.23 -11.34 -7.63
CA GLU A 190 -1.31 -10.19 -7.53
C GLU A 190 -0.11 -10.40 -6.59
N ILE A 191 0.99 -9.73 -6.94
CA ILE A 191 2.14 -9.46 -6.09
C ILE A 191 2.24 -7.95 -5.99
N TYR A 192 1.75 -7.38 -4.89
CA TYR A 192 1.42 -5.96 -4.83
C TYR A 192 2.03 -5.20 -3.66
N ASN A 193 2.67 -4.08 -3.96
CA ASN A 193 3.12 -3.09 -2.98
C ASN A 193 4.03 -3.64 -1.87
N ASN A 194 4.87 -4.63 -2.22
CA ASN A 194 5.91 -5.17 -1.36
C ASN A 194 7.18 -4.31 -1.43
N THR A 195 7.98 -4.34 -0.37
CA THR A 195 9.32 -3.74 -0.33
C THR A 195 10.35 -4.85 -0.14
N ILE A 196 11.25 -4.99 -1.10
CA ILE A 196 12.21 -6.10 -1.15
C ILE A 196 13.63 -5.54 -1.20
N HIS A 197 14.47 -5.93 -0.25
CA HIS A 197 15.91 -5.70 -0.30
C HIS A 197 16.60 -7.03 -0.56
N ALA A 198 17.17 -7.20 -1.75
CA ALA A 198 17.82 -8.43 -2.18
C ALA A 198 19.32 -8.19 -2.38
N ARG A 199 20.14 -8.56 -1.38
CA ARG A 199 21.59 -8.31 -1.37
C ARG A 199 22.35 -9.50 -1.92
N GLY A 200 23.39 -9.23 -2.71
CA GLY A 200 24.20 -10.25 -3.37
C GLY A 200 24.13 -10.20 -4.89
N ILE A 201 24.86 -11.12 -5.52
CA ILE A 201 24.99 -11.19 -6.99
C ILE A 201 24.14 -12.28 -7.65
N ALA A 202 23.49 -13.12 -6.85
CA ALA A 202 22.61 -14.19 -7.33
C ALA A 202 21.09 -13.96 -7.16
N PRO A 203 20.59 -13.19 -6.18
CA PRO A 203 19.17 -13.22 -5.87
C PRO A 203 18.36 -12.41 -6.89
N LYS A 204 17.12 -12.84 -7.10
CA LYS A 204 16.07 -12.07 -7.77
C LYS A 204 15.26 -11.27 -6.75
N GLY A 205 14.61 -10.19 -7.16
CA GLY A 205 13.68 -9.47 -6.30
C GLY A 205 12.39 -10.26 -6.22
N ILE A 206 11.72 -10.32 -7.36
CA ILE A 206 10.53 -11.13 -7.61
C ILE A 206 10.84 -12.10 -8.74
N ALA A 207 10.49 -13.37 -8.58
CA ALA A 207 10.59 -14.38 -9.63
C ALA A 207 9.23 -15.03 -9.90
N VAL A 208 8.83 -15.09 -11.16
CA VAL A 208 7.66 -15.85 -11.63
C VAL A 208 8.12 -16.89 -12.62
N LEU A 209 7.98 -18.16 -12.25
CA LEU A 209 8.55 -19.28 -12.99
C LEU A 209 7.44 -20.24 -13.37
N ASP A 210 7.45 -20.66 -14.63
CA ASP A 210 6.65 -21.79 -15.09
C ASP A 210 7.54 -22.84 -15.74
N SER A 211 7.49 -24.04 -15.16
CA SER A 211 8.18 -25.24 -15.64
C SER A 211 7.24 -26.30 -16.21
N THR A 212 5.98 -25.93 -16.47
CA THR A 212 4.85 -26.85 -16.66
C THR A 212 3.84 -26.28 -17.64
N ASN A 213 3.05 -27.06 -18.39
CA ASN A 213 2.10 -26.46 -19.36
C ASN A 213 0.88 -25.75 -18.71
N ALA A 214 1.10 -24.88 -17.72
CA ALA A 214 0.10 -24.20 -16.92
C ALA A 214 -0.11 -22.75 -17.36
N SER A 215 -1.13 -22.09 -16.82
CA SER A 215 -1.39 -20.68 -17.08
C SER A 215 -1.10 -19.82 -15.84
N ILE A 216 -0.36 -18.73 -16.01
CA ILE A 216 -0.12 -17.72 -14.99
C ILE A 216 -0.69 -16.38 -15.47
N ASP A 217 -1.60 -15.82 -14.68
CA ASP A 217 -2.28 -14.54 -14.94
C ASP A 217 -2.12 -13.63 -13.71
N LEU A 218 -1.09 -12.78 -13.70
CA LEU A 218 -0.69 -12.04 -12.50
C LEU A 218 -0.52 -10.55 -12.74
N ASN A 219 -0.91 -9.78 -11.73
CA ASN A 219 -0.57 -8.38 -11.60
C ASN A 219 0.64 -8.24 -10.67
N VAL A 220 1.80 -7.85 -11.21
CA VAL A 220 2.98 -7.49 -10.43
C VAL A 220 3.04 -5.98 -10.38
N ALA A 221 2.56 -5.39 -9.29
CA ALA A 221 2.29 -3.96 -9.25
C ALA A 221 2.75 -3.23 -7.99
N GLY A 222 3.25 -2.00 -8.15
CA GLY A 222 3.54 -1.11 -7.03
C GLY A 222 4.70 -1.57 -6.13
N ASN A 223 5.52 -2.54 -6.54
CA ASN A 223 6.60 -3.08 -5.69
C ASN A 223 7.86 -2.20 -5.77
N GLU A 224 8.57 -2.09 -4.64
CA GLU A 224 9.92 -1.52 -4.59
C GLU A 224 10.94 -2.63 -4.35
N VAL A 225 11.88 -2.77 -5.27
CA VAL A 225 12.96 -3.76 -5.20
C VAL A 225 14.29 -3.04 -5.20
N PHE A 226 15.07 -3.26 -4.17
CA PHE A 226 16.43 -2.74 -4.03
C PHE A 226 17.43 -3.90 -4.18
N GLY A 227 18.43 -3.73 -5.05
CA GLY A 227 19.42 -4.76 -5.36
C GLY A 227 18.86 -5.76 -6.36
N ALA A 228 18.94 -7.06 -6.09
CA ALA A 228 18.49 -8.12 -7.00
C ALA A 228 19.26 -8.18 -8.34
N TYR A 229 20.57 -8.42 -8.25
CA TYR A 229 21.43 -8.55 -9.43
C TYR A 229 20.94 -9.62 -10.42
N GLY A 230 20.34 -10.71 -9.94
CA GLY A 230 19.83 -11.80 -10.79
C GLY A 230 18.52 -11.49 -11.54
N GLY A 231 17.93 -10.30 -11.31
CA GLY A 231 16.65 -9.88 -11.87
C GLY A 231 15.75 -9.29 -10.80
N GLY A 232 15.45 -8.00 -10.89
CA GLY A 232 14.55 -7.28 -10.01
C GLY A 232 13.15 -7.85 -10.12
N LEU A 233 12.69 -8.00 -11.37
CA LEU A 233 11.63 -8.94 -11.74
C LEU A 233 12.18 -9.91 -12.79
N TYR A 234 12.17 -11.19 -12.46
CA TYR A 234 12.59 -12.26 -13.37
C TYR A 234 11.41 -13.15 -13.71
N ILE A 235 11.12 -13.29 -14.99
CA ILE A 235 10.04 -14.16 -15.49
C ILE A 235 10.65 -15.19 -16.43
N ASN A 236 10.34 -16.46 -16.21
CA ASN A 236 10.72 -17.52 -17.14
C ASN A 236 9.52 -18.43 -17.45
N SER A 237 9.15 -18.49 -18.73
CA SER A 237 8.21 -19.46 -19.29
C SER A 237 9.00 -20.55 -20.04
N SER A 238 9.18 -21.70 -19.39
CA SER A 238 9.94 -22.84 -19.96
C SER A 238 9.07 -23.96 -20.51
N SER A 239 7.76 -23.73 -20.60
CA SER A 239 6.75 -24.74 -20.91
C SER A 239 5.84 -24.32 -22.06
N GLY A 240 4.98 -25.22 -22.56
CA GLY A 240 3.94 -24.88 -23.53
C GLY A 240 2.73 -24.12 -22.96
N GLY A 241 2.82 -23.61 -21.73
CA GLY A 241 1.76 -22.89 -21.02
C GLY A 241 1.48 -21.48 -21.55
N THR A 242 0.69 -20.71 -20.80
CA THR A 242 0.45 -19.28 -21.10
C THR A 242 0.80 -18.38 -19.93
N MET A 243 1.42 -17.23 -20.21
CA MET A 243 1.59 -16.17 -19.23
C MET A 243 0.88 -14.90 -19.71
N ASP A 244 0.04 -14.31 -18.87
CA ASP A 244 -0.46 -12.95 -19.08
C ASP A 244 -0.12 -12.15 -17.82
N ILE A 245 0.85 -11.24 -17.91
CA ILE A 245 1.35 -10.54 -16.72
C ILE A 245 1.37 -9.04 -16.95
N ASP A 246 0.65 -8.34 -16.07
CA ASP A 246 0.71 -6.90 -15.92
C ASP A 246 1.85 -6.52 -14.99
N ILE A 247 2.80 -5.74 -15.50
CA ILE A 247 3.97 -5.26 -14.78
C ILE A 247 3.84 -3.74 -14.69
N PHE A 248 3.27 -3.27 -13.58
CA PHE A 248 2.82 -1.89 -13.46
C PHE A 248 3.41 -1.18 -12.25
N SER A 249 3.92 0.04 -12.41
CA SER A 249 4.25 0.88 -11.24
C SER A 249 5.33 0.29 -10.30
N ASN A 250 6.26 -0.53 -10.80
CA ASN A 250 7.33 -1.09 -9.97
C ASN A 250 8.63 -0.27 -10.07
N ALA A 251 9.33 -0.14 -8.96
CA ALA A 251 10.64 0.50 -8.90
C ALA A 251 11.74 -0.52 -8.61
N PHE A 252 12.76 -0.53 -9.47
CA PHE A 252 13.96 -1.37 -9.35
C PHE A 252 15.17 -0.46 -9.18
N LEU A 253 15.68 -0.41 -7.95
CA LEU A 253 16.65 0.56 -7.49
C LEU A 253 17.90 -0.13 -6.95
N ARG A 254 18.97 0.63 -6.82
CA ARG A 254 20.24 0.15 -6.27
C ARG A 254 20.15 -0.07 -4.75
N GLU A 255 20.77 -1.16 -4.28
CA GLU A 255 20.97 -1.46 -2.87
C GLU A 255 22.45 -1.23 -2.51
N TYR A 256 22.76 -0.06 -1.94
CA TYR A 256 24.13 0.40 -1.65
C TYR A 256 25.07 0.51 -2.88
N ASP A 257 26.27 1.03 -2.70
CA ASP A 257 27.27 1.20 -3.77
C ASP A 257 27.80 -0.13 -4.37
N LEU A 258 27.29 -1.30 -4.01
CA LEU A 258 27.85 -2.59 -4.43
C LEU A 258 26.92 -3.47 -5.27
N TYR A 259 25.60 -3.30 -5.17
CA TYR A 259 24.64 -4.21 -5.82
C TYR A 259 23.71 -3.45 -6.76
N THR A 260 24.06 -3.44 -8.05
CA THR A 260 23.21 -2.93 -9.13
C THR A 260 22.04 -3.89 -9.38
N PRO A 261 20.81 -3.40 -9.55
CA PRO A 261 19.69 -4.26 -9.95
C PRO A 261 19.90 -4.78 -11.35
N SER A 262 19.34 -5.93 -11.68
CA SER A 262 18.82 -6.12 -13.04
C SER A 262 17.36 -5.69 -12.97
N GLY A 263 16.81 -4.96 -13.94
CA GLY A 263 15.44 -4.45 -13.89
C GLY A 263 14.43 -5.56 -14.16
N ILE A 264 13.74 -5.48 -15.29
CA ILE A 264 12.76 -6.48 -15.73
C ILE A 264 13.44 -7.40 -16.73
N HIS A 265 13.50 -8.70 -16.42
CA HIS A 265 14.09 -9.72 -17.28
C HIS A 265 13.07 -10.82 -17.53
N ILE A 266 12.68 -10.98 -18.79
CA ILE A 266 11.67 -11.94 -19.23
C ILE A 266 12.28 -12.88 -20.26
N VAL A 267 12.20 -14.18 -19.98
CA VAL A 267 12.66 -15.25 -20.87
C VAL A 267 11.45 -16.13 -21.23
N ASN A 268 11.16 -16.25 -22.52
CA ASN A 268 10.08 -17.08 -23.04
C ASN A 268 10.65 -18.21 -23.91
N ASP A 269 11.06 -19.29 -23.26
CA ASP A 269 11.65 -20.47 -23.91
C ASP A 269 10.58 -21.33 -24.60
N ALA A 270 9.33 -21.31 -24.12
CA ALA A 270 8.19 -21.99 -24.74
C ALA A 270 6.85 -21.32 -24.39
N GLY A 271 5.77 -21.74 -25.05
CA GLY A 271 4.41 -21.31 -24.73
C GLY A 271 4.00 -20.01 -25.41
N THR A 272 2.89 -19.41 -24.97
CA THR A 272 2.39 -18.11 -25.46
C THR A 272 2.29 -17.12 -24.31
N SER A 273 2.97 -15.99 -24.43
CA SER A 273 3.11 -15.04 -23.33
C SER A 273 2.73 -13.61 -23.76
N SER A 274 2.01 -12.91 -22.90
CA SER A 274 1.56 -11.53 -23.04
C SER A 274 2.07 -10.72 -21.85
N PHE A 275 2.72 -9.59 -22.12
CA PHE A 275 3.26 -8.72 -21.08
C PHE A 275 2.88 -7.26 -21.32
N ARG A 276 2.32 -6.60 -20.31
CA ARG A 276 2.08 -5.15 -20.30
C ARG A 276 3.01 -4.52 -19.27
N ILE A 277 4.05 -3.84 -19.75
CA ILE A 277 5.13 -3.26 -18.95
C ILE A 277 4.97 -1.74 -18.93
N LEU A 278 4.29 -1.26 -17.90
CA LEU A 278 3.77 0.10 -17.83
C LEU A 278 4.27 0.84 -16.58
N ASN A 279 4.73 2.08 -16.74
CA ASN A 279 5.05 2.96 -15.60
C ASN A 279 6.05 2.35 -14.59
N ASN A 280 7.07 1.62 -15.05
CA ASN A 280 8.11 1.10 -14.16
C ASN A 280 9.34 2.01 -14.18
N THR A 281 10.12 1.98 -13.10
CA THR A 281 11.39 2.72 -13.00
C THR A 281 12.54 1.75 -12.77
N VAL A 282 13.60 1.85 -13.58
CA VAL A 282 14.87 1.15 -13.37
C VAL A 282 16.00 2.17 -13.38
N ILE A 283 16.75 2.23 -12.28
CA ILE A 283 17.90 3.13 -12.11
C ILE A 283 19.16 2.31 -11.86
N GLU A 284 20.24 2.62 -12.59
CA GLU A 284 21.56 1.99 -12.46
C GLU A 284 21.54 0.45 -12.57
N GLY A 285 20.66 -0.07 -13.44
CA GLY A 285 20.53 -1.50 -13.65
C GLY A 285 21.60 -2.10 -14.58
N TRP A 286 21.86 -3.40 -14.46
CA TRP A 286 22.60 -4.13 -15.49
C TRP A 286 21.78 -4.14 -16.78
N ASP A 287 20.55 -4.65 -16.71
CA ASP A 287 19.54 -4.54 -17.75
C ASP A 287 18.39 -3.66 -17.23
N GLY A 288 17.84 -2.76 -18.05
CA GLY A 288 16.63 -2.02 -17.75
C GLY A 288 15.40 -2.89 -17.97
N ILE A 289 15.09 -3.16 -19.23
CA ILE A 289 14.10 -4.16 -19.64
C ILE A 289 14.73 -5.07 -20.68
N HIS A 290 14.80 -6.37 -20.36
CA HIS A 290 15.32 -7.41 -21.23
C HIS A 290 14.22 -8.43 -21.55
N LEU A 291 13.89 -8.54 -22.83
CA LEU A 291 12.93 -9.50 -23.36
C LEU A 291 13.66 -10.49 -24.29
N GLU A 292 13.60 -11.76 -23.93
CA GLU A 292 14.23 -12.87 -24.65
C GLU A 292 13.18 -13.90 -25.07
N GLU A 293 13.14 -14.25 -26.36
CA GLU A 293 12.26 -15.30 -26.90
C GLU A 293 13.09 -16.43 -27.47
N ASN A 294 12.99 -17.61 -26.87
CA ASN A 294 13.84 -18.77 -27.11
C ASN A 294 13.03 -20.03 -27.47
N GLY A 295 12.04 -19.88 -28.35
CA GLY A 295 11.19 -20.99 -28.82
C GLY A 295 9.71 -20.87 -28.47
N GLY A 296 9.35 -19.95 -27.57
CA GLY A 296 7.96 -19.52 -27.33
C GLY A 296 7.49 -18.44 -28.30
N SER A 297 6.27 -17.93 -28.07
CA SER A 297 5.74 -16.73 -28.73
C SER A 297 5.39 -15.67 -27.69
N MET A 298 5.90 -14.45 -27.85
CA MET A 298 5.71 -13.34 -26.93
C MET A 298 5.05 -12.13 -27.61
N THR A 299 4.10 -11.49 -26.95
CA THR A 299 3.64 -10.14 -27.28
C THR A 299 3.82 -9.22 -26.09
N SER A 300 4.44 -8.06 -26.30
CA SER A 300 4.75 -7.15 -25.19
C SER A 300 4.41 -5.70 -25.52
N THR A 301 3.93 -4.96 -24.53
CA THR A 301 3.76 -3.51 -24.58
C THR A 301 4.66 -2.87 -23.54
N VAL A 302 5.50 -1.90 -23.94
CA VAL A 302 6.48 -1.22 -23.09
C VAL A 302 6.26 0.28 -23.19
N ILE A 303 5.55 0.86 -22.21
CA ILE A 303 5.10 2.25 -22.24
C ILE A 303 5.29 2.94 -20.88
N ASN A 304 5.60 4.24 -20.89
CA ASN A 304 5.73 5.08 -19.69
C ASN A 304 6.82 4.62 -18.70
N ASN A 305 7.81 3.83 -19.12
CA ASN A 305 8.88 3.40 -18.22
C ASN A 305 10.02 4.41 -18.17
N LEU A 306 10.60 4.61 -16.98
CA LEU A 306 11.80 5.40 -16.75
C LEU A 306 13.00 4.46 -16.61
N ILE A 307 13.93 4.51 -17.55
CA ILE A 307 15.09 3.60 -17.62
C ILE A 307 16.35 4.44 -17.79
N ALA A 308 17.12 4.56 -16.71
CA ALA A 308 18.28 5.44 -16.71
C ALA A 308 19.53 4.81 -16.08
N TYR A 309 20.69 5.21 -16.60
CA TYR A 309 22.01 4.85 -16.08
C TYR A 309 22.32 3.35 -16.10
N CYS A 310 21.63 2.58 -16.94
CA CYS A 310 21.80 1.12 -17.02
C CYS A 310 22.95 0.72 -17.96
N ALA A 311 23.56 -0.45 -17.76
CA ALA A 311 24.54 -0.98 -18.73
C ALA A 311 23.87 -1.30 -20.09
N THR A 312 22.69 -1.91 -20.03
CA THR A 312 21.77 -2.04 -21.16
C THR A 312 20.42 -1.48 -20.75
N GLY A 313 19.90 -0.45 -21.43
CA GLY A 313 18.61 0.13 -21.09
C GLY A 313 17.46 -0.76 -21.56
N LEU A 314 17.18 -0.73 -22.86
CA LEU A 314 16.22 -1.63 -23.49
C LEU A 314 16.94 -2.69 -24.31
N ASN A 315 16.70 -3.97 -24.00
CA ASN A 315 17.06 -5.12 -24.83
C ASN A 315 15.81 -5.88 -25.24
N LEU A 316 15.28 -5.57 -26.42
CA LEU A 316 13.99 -6.08 -26.92
C LEU A 316 14.20 -7.15 -28.00
N SER A 317 15.13 -8.08 -27.78
CA SER A 317 15.62 -9.04 -28.78
C SER A 317 14.71 -10.26 -29.05
N GLY A 318 13.45 -10.26 -28.61
CA GLY A 318 12.50 -11.35 -28.86
C GLY A 318 11.91 -11.33 -30.30
N GLY A 319 11.67 -12.51 -30.88
CA GLY A 319 11.07 -12.69 -32.21
C GLY A 319 9.57 -12.34 -32.32
N GLY A 320 8.97 -11.85 -31.24
CA GLY A 320 7.58 -11.42 -31.12
C GLY A 320 7.32 -9.93 -31.38
N ALA A 321 6.04 -9.53 -31.46
CA ALA A 321 5.65 -8.14 -31.65
C ALA A 321 5.75 -7.36 -30.34
N VAL A 322 6.75 -6.46 -30.23
CA VAL A 322 6.90 -5.53 -29.11
C VAL A 322 6.43 -4.13 -29.51
N SER A 323 5.39 -3.63 -28.85
CA SER A 323 4.97 -2.22 -28.93
C SER A 323 5.75 -1.42 -27.89
N ASN A 324 6.44 -0.36 -28.29
CA ASN A 324 7.31 0.42 -27.41
C ASN A 324 7.21 1.92 -27.70
N SER A 325 6.85 2.73 -26.70
CA SER A 325 6.69 4.19 -26.85
C SER A 325 6.51 4.91 -25.51
N TYR A 326 6.81 6.22 -25.45
CA TYR A 326 6.61 7.06 -24.26
C TYR A 326 7.47 6.64 -23.07
N ASN A 327 8.66 6.11 -23.32
CA ASN A 327 9.61 5.79 -22.26
C ASN A 327 10.64 6.92 -22.11
N LEU A 328 11.16 7.11 -20.90
CA LEU A 328 12.34 7.94 -20.67
C LEU A 328 13.57 7.04 -20.63
N ILE A 329 14.49 7.24 -21.56
CA ILE A 329 15.69 6.42 -21.75
C ILE A 329 16.92 7.34 -21.67
N TYR A 330 17.67 7.28 -20.57
CA TYR A 330 18.73 8.25 -20.30
C TYR A 330 20.06 7.62 -19.86
N GLN A 331 21.15 8.00 -20.52
CA GLN A 331 22.53 7.60 -20.16
C GLN A 331 22.73 6.09 -19.94
N ASN A 332 22.00 5.25 -20.66
CA ASN A 332 22.29 3.82 -20.70
C ASN A 332 23.50 3.55 -21.60
N ALA A 333 24.41 2.65 -21.22
CA ALA A 333 25.63 2.39 -21.99
C ALA A 333 25.33 1.73 -23.35
N SER A 334 24.25 0.98 -23.45
CA SER A 334 23.71 0.44 -24.71
C SER A 334 22.18 0.33 -24.68
N ASN A 335 21.58 0.29 -25.86
CA ASN A 335 20.17 -0.09 -26.07
C ASN A 335 20.08 -0.85 -27.40
N SER A 336 19.25 -1.88 -27.48
CA SER A 336 18.89 -2.56 -28.73
C SER A 336 17.80 -1.82 -29.52
N TYR A 337 17.45 -0.61 -29.07
CA TYR A 337 16.34 0.20 -29.54
C TYR A 337 16.78 1.65 -29.74
N THR A 338 16.30 2.28 -30.82
CA THR A 338 16.48 3.70 -31.07
C THR A 338 15.23 4.44 -30.59
N PRO A 339 15.34 5.37 -29.61
CA PRO A 339 14.21 6.16 -29.10
C PRO A 339 13.39 6.82 -30.21
N ALA A 340 12.07 6.66 -30.14
CA ALA A 340 11.12 7.33 -31.02
C ALA A 340 10.86 8.77 -30.55
N ALA A 341 10.12 9.54 -31.35
CA ALA A 341 9.78 10.94 -31.03
C ALA A 341 8.89 11.07 -29.77
N SER A 342 8.16 10.02 -29.41
CA SER A 342 7.36 9.97 -28.18
C SER A 342 8.19 9.65 -26.94
N ASP A 343 9.44 9.19 -27.09
CA ASP A 343 10.33 8.89 -25.97
C ASP A 343 11.13 10.13 -25.54
N ILE A 344 11.54 10.14 -24.27
CA ILE A 344 12.33 11.20 -23.66
C ILE A 344 13.77 10.72 -23.46
N THR A 345 14.75 11.53 -23.86
CA THR A 345 16.18 11.20 -23.74
C THR A 345 16.98 12.26 -22.98
N SER A 346 16.30 13.20 -22.34
CA SER A 346 16.88 14.17 -21.41
C SER A 346 16.98 13.60 -20.00
N ASN A 347 17.78 14.25 -19.15
CA ASN A 347 17.96 13.85 -17.75
C ASN A 347 16.60 13.72 -17.05
N PRO A 348 16.30 12.60 -16.38
CA PRO A 348 15.04 12.45 -15.65
C PRO A 348 14.92 13.37 -14.44
N GLU A 349 15.99 14.02 -13.98
CA GLU A 349 15.98 14.92 -12.81
C GLU A 349 15.38 14.23 -11.57
N ILE A 350 15.86 13.02 -11.26
CA ILE A 350 15.45 12.27 -10.06
C ILE A 350 16.10 12.84 -8.78
N VAL A 351 15.50 12.57 -7.62
CA VAL A 351 16.02 12.99 -6.31
C VAL A 351 17.42 12.43 -6.06
N SER A 352 17.62 11.11 -6.19
CA SER A 352 18.91 10.42 -6.06
C SER A 352 18.88 9.04 -6.74
N MET A 353 20.03 8.34 -6.83
CA MET A 353 20.08 6.99 -7.45
C MET A 353 19.34 5.91 -6.66
N THR A 354 19.09 6.15 -5.38
CA THR A 354 18.31 5.27 -4.48
C THR A 354 16.89 5.79 -4.24
N ASN A 355 16.54 6.96 -4.79
CA ASN A 355 15.21 7.56 -4.71
C ASN A 355 14.85 8.18 -6.07
N ALA A 356 14.15 7.40 -6.88
CA ALA A 356 13.84 7.77 -8.25
C ALA A 356 12.60 8.66 -8.41
N ARG A 357 12.12 9.29 -7.33
CA ARG A 357 11.08 10.33 -7.42
C ARG A 357 11.56 11.49 -8.26
N LEU A 358 10.63 12.10 -9.00
CA LEU A 358 10.90 13.19 -9.92
C LEU A 358 11.04 14.52 -9.18
N ARG A 359 12.02 15.35 -9.56
CA ARG A 359 12.08 16.75 -9.16
C ARG A 359 11.13 17.60 -10.00
N SER A 360 10.88 18.83 -9.55
CA SER A 360 9.91 19.75 -10.17
C SER A 360 10.15 20.14 -11.62
N ASN A 361 11.37 19.96 -12.13
CA ASN A 361 11.72 20.29 -13.52
C ASN A 361 11.97 19.04 -14.36
N SER A 362 11.53 17.87 -13.87
CA SER A 362 11.71 16.63 -14.59
C SER A 362 10.96 16.67 -15.93
N PRO A 363 11.59 16.23 -17.02
CA PRO A 363 10.89 16.05 -18.28
C PRO A 363 9.90 14.88 -18.25
N ALA A 364 9.95 14.01 -17.22
CA ALA A 364 9.01 12.91 -17.05
C ALA A 364 7.68 13.32 -16.40
N ASP A 365 7.63 14.50 -15.76
CA ASP A 365 6.44 15.06 -15.09
C ASP A 365 5.35 15.35 -16.13
N GLY A 366 4.22 14.66 -16.02
CA GLY A 366 3.06 14.71 -16.88
C GLY A 366 3.30 14.30 -18.34
N ALA A 367 4.38 13.57 -18.62
CA ALA A 367 4.79 13.26 -20.00
C ALA A 367 4.37 11.86 -20.49
N GLY A 368 3.81 11.04 -19.60
CA GLY A 368 3.37 9.69 -19.93
C GLY A 368 2.06 9.67 -20.73
N ASN A 369 1.84 8.56 -21.42
CA ASN A 369 0.61 8.29 -22.14
C ASN A 369 -0.46 7.73 -21.18
N SER A 370 -1.38 8.59 -20.74
CA SER A 370 -2.49 8.22 -19.83
C SER A 370 -3.45 7.17 -20.42
N PHE A 371 -3.58 7.10 -21.75
CA PHE A 371 -4.45 6.10 -22.40
C PHE A 371 -3.94 4.67 -22.21
N ALA A 372 -2.63 4.49 -22.00
CA ALA A 372 -2.05 3.17 -21.78
C ALA A 372 -2.43 2.56 -20.42
N VAL A 373 -2.87 3.39 -19.46
CA VAL A 373 -3.28 2.96 -18.12
C VAL A 373 -4.76 2.57 -18.06
N LEU A 374 -5.59 3.08 -18.98
CA LEU A 374 -7.04 2.82 -19.00
C LEU A 374 -7.42 1.33 -19.00
N PRO A 375 -6.74 0.43 -19.74
CA PRO A 375 -7.05 -1.00 -19.71
C PRO A 375 -6.78 -1.67 -18.35
N LEU A 376 -5.96 -1.06 -17.48
CA LEU A 376 -5.66 -1.58 -16.15
C LEU A 376 -6.75 -1.25 -15.12
N ILE A 377 -7.68 -0.34 -15.45
CA ILE A 377 -8.70 0.13 -14.51
C ILE A 377 -9.65 -1.02 -14.16
N GLY A 378 -9.63 -1.44 -12.91
CA GLY A 378 -10.44 -2.54 -12.38
C GLY A 378 -9.69 -3.87 -12.27
N ASP A 379 -8.56 -4.00 -12.96
CA ASP A 379 -7.69 -5.18 -12.90
C ASP A 379 -6.53 -4.98 -11.92
N VAL A 380 -5.93 -3.78 -11.88
CA VAL A 380 -4.82 -3.41 -10.99
C VAL A 380 -5.21 -2.22 -10.11
N PRO A 381 -4.85 -2.20 -8.80
CA PRO A 381 -4.98 -1.00 -7.99
C PRO A 381 -4.25 0.19 -8.62
N LEU A 382 -4.92 1.33 -8.75
CA LEU A 382 -4.37 2.54 -9.39
C LEU A 382 -3.53 3.37 -8.41
N VAL A 383 -2.53 2.73 -7.81
CA VAL A 383 -1.52 3.40 -6.99
C VAL A 383 -0.14 3.23 -7.62
N ASP A 384 0.76 4.12 -7.27
CA ASP A 384 2.16 4.08 -7.69
C ASP A 384 3.02 3.20 -6.75
N ALA A 385 4.34 3.17 -6.99
CA ALA A 385 5.26 2.33 -6.22
C ALA A 385 5.28 2.67 -4.73
N ASP A 386 5.00 3.91 -4.34
CA ASP A 386 4.98 4.30 -2.93
C ASP A 386 3.59 4.23 -2.28
N GLY A 387 2.59 3.86 -3.08
CA GLY A 387 1.22 3.63 -2.66
C GLY A 387 0.34 4.88 -2.74
N SER A 388 0.83 5.97 -3.34
CA SER A 388 0.04 7.16 -3.63
C SER A 388 -0.78 6.97 -4.91
N TYR A 389 -1.78 7.83 -5.13
CA TYR A 389 -2.66 7.69 -6.29
C TYR A 389 -1.96 7.96 -7.61
N ARG A 390 -2.15 7.08 -8.61
CA ARG A 390 -1.42 7.10 -9.88
C ARG A 390 -1.84 8.17 -10.89
N ILE A 391 -3.08 8.67 -10.86
CA ILE A 391 -3.60 9.53 -11.95
C ILE A 391 -3.78 10.96 -11.43
N LYS A 392 -2.90 11.88 -11.81
CA LYS A 392 -2.87 13.25 -11.26
C LYS A 392 -3.29 14.31 -12.30
N TYR A 393 -3.78 15.46 -11.82
CA TYR A 393 -4.04 16.63 -12.66
C TYR A 393 -2.71 17.21 -13.15
N GLY A 394 -2.45 17.13 -14.45
CA GLY A 394 -1.29 17.77 -15.05
C GLY A 394 -1.64 19.00 -15.86
N THR A 395 -0.64 19.57 -16.52
CA THR A 395 -0.75 20.84 -17.25
C THR A 395 -1.72 20.76 -18.43
N ASN A 396 -1.94 19.55 -18.98
CA ASN A 396 -2.81 19.33 -20.14
C ASN A 396 -4.07 18.51 -19.83
N GLY A 397 -4.39 18.30 -18.54
CA GLY A 397 -5.57 17.56 -18.09
C GLY A 397 -5.19 16.31 -17.29
N VAL A 398 -5.53 15.15 -17.82
CA VAL A 398 -5.23 13.85 -17.19
C VAL A 398 -3.85 13.40 -17.62
N ASP A 399 -2.87 13.63 -16.75
CA ASP A 399 -1.49 13.28 -17.05
C ASP A 399 -1.04 12.16 -16.08
N VAL A 400 -0.14 11.32 -16.57
CA VAL A 400 0.59 10.33 -15.76
C VAL A 400 2.07 10.59 -15.97
N ASP A 401 2.85 10.46 -14.91
CA ASP A 401 4.29 10.61 -15.02
C ASP A 401 4.91 9.40 -15.73
N ILE A 402 6.04 9.61 -16.40
CA ILE A 402 6.88 8.50 -16.85
C ILE A 402 7.63 7.94 -15.63
N GLY A 403 7.46 6.65 -15.36
CA GLY A 403 8.09 5.92 -14.27
C GLY A 403 7.14 5.47 -13.16
N ALA A 404 7.74 4.91 -12.11
CA ALA A 404 7.08 4.21 -11.01
C ALA A 404 6.50 5.10 -9.92
N TYR A 405 6.78 6.40 -9.92
CA TYR A 405 6.29 7.35 -8.90
C TYR A 405 5.58 8.48 -9.60
N GLU A 406 4.47 8.96 -9.02
CA GLU A 406 3.84 10.19 -9.44
C GLU A 406 4.35 11.39 -8.63
N ARG A 407 4.30 12.56 -9.26
CA ARG A 407 4.53 13.86 -8.65
C ARG A 407 3.23 14.66 -8.63
N GLY A 408 3.19 15.71 -7.80
CA GLY A 408 2.17 16.76 -7.87
C GLY A 408 1.36 16.92 -6.59
N GLU A 409 1.59 16.06 -5.60
CA GLU A 409 1.02 16.27 -4.28
C GLU A 409 1.65 17.48 -3.58
N VAL A 410 0.84 18.18 -2.79
CA VAL A 410 1.31 19.26 -1.91
C VAL A 410 1.11 18.81 -0.48
N ASN A 411 2.22 18.66 0.23
CA ASN A 411 2.30 18.15 1.59
C ASN A 411 3.11 19.13 2.44
N TYR A 412 2.50 19.78 3.44
CA TYR A 412 3.26 20.61 4.38
C TYR A 412 2.57 20.73 5.74
N VAL A 413 3.36 21.13 6.75
CA VAL A 413 2.83 21.47 8.07
C VAL A 413 2.51 22.96 8.13
N HIS A 414 1.25 23.30 8.29
CA HIS A 414 0.80 24.66 8.58
C HIS A 414 0.89 24.95 10.08
N ARG A 415 1.37 26.14 10.46
CA ARG A 415 1.37 26.61 11.85
C ARG A 415 0.61 27.92 11.98
N HIS A 416 -0.31 27.98 12.95
CA HIS A 416 -1.05 29.19 13.24
C HIS A 416 -0.14 30.26 13.86
N THR A 417 -0.14 31.45 13.26
CA THR A 417 0.65 32.61 13.72
C THR A 417 -0.21 33.73 14.32
N GLY A 418 -1.54 33.59 14.31
CA GLY A 418 -2.48 34.56 14.85
C GLY A 418 -2.76 34.38 16.35
N THR A 419 -3.63 35.22 16.89
CA THR A 419 -4.15 35.13 18.27
C THR A 419 -5.64 35.47 18.29
N GLY A 420 -6.40 34.87 19.21
CA GLY A 420 -7.80 35.23 19.48
C GLY A 420 -8.79 34.97 18.35
N THR A 421 -8.46 34.09 17.40
CA THR A 421 -9.27 33.78 16.22
C THR A 421 -9.51 32.28 16.12
N HIS A 422 -10.66 31.86 15.60
CA HIS A 422 -10.98 30.46 15.28
C HIS A 422 -10.61 30.09 13.84
N ILE A 423 -9.84 30.95 13.15
CA ILE A 423 -9.50 30.86 11.73
C ILE A 423 -7.99 31.03 11.57
N THR A 424 -7.39 30.24 10.67
CA THR A 424 -6.02 30.42 10.20
C THR A 424 -5.92 30.38 8.68
N ASN A 425 -5.14 31.30 8.11
CA ASN A 425 -4.94 31.39 6.66
C ASN A 425 -3.86 30.41 6.20
N LEU A 426 -4.13 29.68 5.12
CA LEU A 426 -3.14 28.90 4.37
C LEU A 426 -2.60 29.78 3.26
N ASN A 427 -1.37 30.27 3.43
CA ASN A 427 -0.67 31.05 2.42
C ASN A 427 0.39 30.17 1.77
N HIS A 428 0.02 29.50 0.68
CA HIS A 428 0.88 28.58 -0.05
C HIS A 428 0.75 28.81 -1.56
N PRO A 429 1.84 28.89 -2.34
CA PRO A 429 1.78 29.14 -3.78
C PRO A 429 0.81 28.21 -4.53
N ASP A 430 0.80 26.92 -4.17
CA ASP A 430 -0.07 25.90 -4.82
C ASP A 430 -1.54 25.93 -4.39
N LEU A 431 -1.90 26.79 -3.42
CA LEU A 431 -3.26 26.98 -2.91
C LEU A 431 -3.81 28.39 -3.20
N ASN A 432 -2.93 29.38 -3.31
CA ASN A 432 -3.32 30.78 -3.40
C ASN A 432 -4.02 31.08 -4.73
N GLY A 433 -5.15 31.80 -4.67
CA GLY A 433 -5.88 32.25 -5.86
C GLY A 433 -6.78 31.20 -6.51
N ASP A 434 -6.68 29.93 -6.12
CA ASP A 434 -7.49 28.85 -6.69
C ASP A 434 -8.63 28.43 -5.75
N SER A 435 -9.85 28.83 -6.08
CA SER A 435 -11.07 28.45 -5.35
C SER A 435 -11.58 27.05 -5.67
N ASN A 436 -11.03 26.38 -6.69
CA ASN A 436 -11.58 25.12 -7.23
C ASN A 436 -10.93 23.87 -6.62
N ILE A 437 -10.08 24.03 -5.61
CA ILE A 437 -9.41 22.92 -4.92
C ILE A 437 -10.43 22.12 -4.09
N ILE A 438 -10.81 20.95 -4.58
CA ILE A 438 -11.78 20.04 -3.93
C ILE A 438 -11.13 18.84 -3.24
N ASP A 439 -9.80 18.73 -3.33
CA ASP A 439 -8.94 17.68 -2.77
C ASP A 439 -8.06 18.18 -1.61
N LEU A 440 -8.40 19.33 -1.03
CA LEU A 440 -7.71 19.85 0.14
C LEU A 440 -8.18 19.11 1.41
N HIS A 441 -7.25 18.46 2.08
CA HIS A 441 -7.45 17.78 3.36
C HIS A 441 -6.54 18.31 4.45
N VAL A 442 -7.07 18.32 5.68
CA VAL A 442 -6.37 18.83 6.85
C VAL A 442 -6.58 17.91 8.04
N THR A 443 -5.53 17.75 8.84
CA THR A 443 -5.55 16.99 10.09
C THR A 443 -4.81 17.79 11.15
N SER A 444 -5.44 18.03 12.30
CA SER A 444 -4.78 18.62 13.47
C SER A 444 -3.56 17.79 13.89
N ASN A 445 -2.39 18.43 13.98
CA ASN A 445 -1.13 17.81 14.40
C ASN A 445 -0.64 18.47 15.69
N ASN A 446 -0.65 17.72 16.80
CA ASN A 446 -0.33 18.26 18.12
C ASN A 446 1.12 18.77 18.18
N ASN A 447 2.06 17.96 17.68
CA ASN A 447 3.49 18.13 17.87
C ASN A 447 4.29 17.72 16.62
N PRO A 448 4.14 18.43 15.50
CA PRO A 448 4.93 18.15 14.30
C PRO A 448 6.43 18.12 14.61
N ASN A 449 7.15 17.17 14.03
CA ASN A 449 8.56 16.86 14.33
C ASN A 449 8.79 16.33 15.75
N GLY A 450 7.75 15.84 16.43
CA GLY A 450 7.84 15.21 17.75
C GLY A 450 8.23 16.17 18.88
N THR A 451 8.13 17.49 18.68
CA THR A 451 8.59 18.50 19.63
C THR A 451 7.56 19.62 19.84
N GLY A 452 7.47 20.10 21.08
CA GLY A 452 6.39 21.03 21.48
C GLY A 452 5.02 20.37 21.40
N GLY A 453 3.95 21.10 21.66
CA GLY A 453 2.60 20.53 21.57
C GLY A 453 1.53 21.58 21.79
N VAL A 454 0.71 21.88 20.79
CA VAL A 454 -0.45 22.77 20.95
C VAL A 454 -1.70 22.05 20.45
N ASN A 455 -2.55 21.69 21.40
CA ASN A 455 -3.79 20.98 21.15
C ASN A 455 -4.84 21.90 20.49
N ASN A 456 -5.53 21.42 19.45
CA ASN A 456 -6.67 22.10 18.81
C ASN A 456 -7.96 21.34 19.09
N ASN A 457 -8.49 21.45 20.31
CA ASN A 457 -9.69 20.70 20.73
C ASN A 457 -11.00 21.24 20.10
N ALA A 458 -11.18 21.02 18.80
CA ALA A 458 -12.33 21.43 18.02
C ALA A 458 -12.49 20.54 16.78
N ASN A 459 -13.67 20.58 16.14
CA ASN A 459 -13.84 19.98 14.82
C ASN A 459 -13.38 20.99 13.77
N GLU A 460 -12.39 20.63 12.97
CA GLU A 460 -11.88 21.48 11.90
C GLU A 460 -12.66 21.35 10.58
N GLY A 461 -12.56 22.41 9.78
CA GLY A 461 -12.97 22.43 8.38
C GLY A 461 -12.14 23.40 7.57
N VAL A 462 -12.36 23.41 6.26
CA VAL A 462 -11.73 24.33 5.32
C VAL A 462 -12.74 25.20 4.59
N TYR A 463 -12.31 26.39 4.17
CA TYR A 463 -13.06 27.23 3.25
C TYR A 463 -12.14 28.16 2.48
N TYR A 464 -12.60 28.61 1.32
CA TYR A 464 -11.91 29.59 0.50
C TYR A 464 -12.55 30.98 0.63
N ALA A 465 -11.75 32.01 0.90
CA ALA A 465 -12.20 33.39 0.72
C ALA A 465 -11.03 34.37 0.63
N SER A 466 -11.26 35.51 -0.02
CA SER A 466 -10.25 36.57 -0.17
C SER A 466 -8.93 36.10 -0.80
N GLY A 467 -8.99 35.14 -1.73
CA GLY A 467 -7.80 34.65 -2.43
C GLY A 467 -7.04 33.52 -1.71
N LEU A 468 -7.50 33.08 -0.53
CA LEU A 468 -6.78 32.11 0.30
C LEU A 468 -7.72 31.01 0.80
N TRP A 469 -7.19 29.79 0.84
CA TRP A 469 -7.76 28.72 1.66
C TRP A 469 -7.48 28.97 3.14
N ARG A 470 -8.39 28.50 4.00
CA ARG A 470 -8.31 28.70 5.45
C ARG A 470 -8.77 27.45 6.18
N ILE A 471 -8.16 27.18 7.33
CA ILE A 471 -8.68 26.24 8.32
C ILE A 471 -9.46 27.06 9.35
N PHE A 472 -10.57 26.50 9.81
CA PHE A 472 -11.33 27.06 10.92
C PHE A 472 -11.84 25.96 11.85
N ASN A 473 -12.04 26.33 13.11
CA ASN A 473 -12.81 25.51 14.03
C ASN A 473 -14.30 25.75 13.77
N GLN A 474 -15.05 24.69 13.51
CA GLN A 474 -16.50 24.73 13.27
C GLN A 474 -17.23 25.32 14.48
N GLU A 475 -16.76 25.03 15.69
CA GLU A 475 -17.16 25.74 16.90
C GLU A 475 -16.47 27.10 16.94
N THR A 476 -17.13 28.13 16.39
CA THR A 476 -16.55 29.49 16.24
C THR A 476 -16.13 30.18 17.55
N ALA A 477 -16.61 29.67 18.70
CA ALA A 477 -16.19 30.11 20.03
C ALA A 477 -14.84 29.53 20.47
N VAL A 478 -14.36 28.45 19.83
CA VAL A 478 -13.08 27.79 20.13
C VAL A 478 -11.99 28.38 19.25
N VAL A 479 -11.08 29.12 19.87
CA VAL A 479 -9.95 29.74 19.18
C VAL A 479 -8.90 28.71 18.78
N ILE A 480 -8.25 28.93 17.63
CA ILE A 480 -7.03 28.24 17.24
C ILE A 480 -5.89 28.93 17.98
N ASN A 481 -5.21 28.21 18.87
CA ASN A 481 -4.13 28.78 19.67
C ASN A 481 -2.89 29.07 18.82
N PHE A 482 -2.11 30.07 19.23
CA PHE A 482 -0.81 30.35 18.62
C PHE A 482 0.06 29.10 18.59
N SER A 483 0.69 28.81 17.46
CA SER A 483 1.52 27.63 17.19
C SER A 483 0.77 26.29 17.08
N ALA A 484 -0.57 26.26 17.17
CA ALA A 484 -1.34 25.09 16.74
C ALA A 484 -0.98 24.73 15.30
N ALA A 485 -0.79 23.44 15.04
CA ALA A 485 -0.29 22.94 13.77
C ALA A 485 -1.25 21.96 13.10
N PHE A 486 -1.18 21.90 11.78
CA PHE A 486 -2.05 21.10 10.93
C PHE A 486 -1.24 20.50 9.79
N ASN A 487 -1.43 19.21 9.52
CA ASN A 487 -0.92 18.58 8.30
C ASN A 487 -1.84 18.99 7.15
N ILE A 488 -1.28 19.59 6.11
CA ILE A 488 -2.00 20.01 4.90
C ILE A 488 -1.65 19.05 3.79
N TRP A 489 -2.66 18.52 3.13
CA TRP A 489 -2.49 17.66 1.96
C TRP A 489 -3.43 18.08 0.83
N LYS A 490 -2.88 18.21 -0.36
CA LYS A 490 -3.60 18.32 -1.63
C LYS A 490 -3.06 17.22 -2.53
N ASN A 491 -3.91 16.29 -2.93
CA ASN A 491 -3.50 15.09 -3.65
C ASN A 491 -3.23 15.30 -5.14
N ASN A 492 -3.84 16.35 -5.70
CA ASN A 492 -3.91 16.62 -7.12
C ASN A 492 -4.58 15.48 -7.93
N ALA A 493 -5.52 14.74 -7.34
CA ALA A 493 -6.24 13.63 -7.99
C ALA A 493 -7.41 14.11 -8.87
N ILE A 494 -7.75 13.31 -9.89
CA ILE A 494 -8.78 13.68 -10.89
C ILE A 494 -10.13 13.00 -10.69
N SER A 495 -10.17 11.66 -10.69
CA SER A 495 -11.44 10.91 -10.63
C SER A 495 -11.81 10.47 -9.22
N ASP A 496 -10.82 10.46 -8.34
CA ASP A 496 -10.91 9.87 -7.00
C ASP A 496 -11.12 10.95 -5.93
N VAL A 497 -11.54 12.13 -6.37
CA VAL A 497 -11.98 13.25 -5.53
C VAL A 497 -13.31 13.81 -6.02
N PHE A 498 -14.15 14.25 -5.09
CA PHE A 498 -15.33 15.05 -5.39
C PHE A 498 -15.76 15.87 -4.17
N GLN A 499 -16.48 16.95 -4.41
CA GLN A 499 -17.19 17.66 -3.36
C GLN A 499 -18.58 17.03 -3.15
N HIS A 500 -18.89 16.65 -1.91
CA HIS A 500 -20.18 16.11 -1.51
C HIS A 500 -21.00 17.16 -0.76
N THR A 501 -22.24 17.42 -1.18
CA THR A 501 -23.15 18.35 -0.50
C THR A 501 -24.43 17.62 -0.08
N VAL A 502 -24.84 17.82 1.17
CA VAL A 502 -26.01 17.15 1.75
C VAL A 502 -27.30 17.72 1.18
N SER A 503 -28.11 16.84 0.59
CA SER A 503 -29.40 17.20 -0.03
C SER A 503 -30.63 16.77 0.79
N THR A 504 -30.47 15.87 1.75
CA THR A 504 -31.58 15.30 2.53
C THR A 504 -31.54 15.77 3.98
N PRO A 505 -32.60 16.41 4.50
CA PRO A 505 -32.62 16.93 5.87
C PRO A 505 -32.79 15.84 6.93
N GLY A 506 -32.27 16.11 8.13
CA GLY A 506 -32.65 15.42 9.37
C GLY A 506 -31.95 14.10 9.66
N ALA A 507 -31.18 13.54 8.71
CA ALA A 507 -30.39 12.34 8.94
C ALA A 507 -29.02 12.68 9.56
N ASN A 508 -28.50 11.82 10.44
CA ASN A 508 -27.12 11.89 10.94
C ASN A 508 -26.09 11.30 9.96
N THR A 509 -26.55 10.87 8.77
CA THR A 509 -25.71 10.30 7.71
C THR A 509 -26.15 10.82 6.35
N THR A 510 -25.22 10.85 5.40
CA THR A 510 -25.47 11.19 3.99
C THR A 510 -24.77 10.19 3.08
N SER A 511 -25.45 9.71 2.04
CA SER A 511 -24.89 8.71 1.12
C SER A 511 -23.96 9.34 0.09
N LEU A 512 -22.83 8.68 -0.15
CA LEU A 512 -21.93 8.98 -1.26
C LEU A 512 -22.30 8.04 -2.41
N ASN A 513 -22.81 8.59 -3.52
CA ASN A 513 -23.08 7.82 -4.72
C ASN A 513 -22.03 8.17 -5.77
N ASN A 514 -20.94 7.40 -5.80
CA ASN A 514 -19.82 7.61 -6.71
C ASN A 514 -19.40 6.24 -7.27
N SER A 515 -19.19 6.14 -8.57
CA SER A 515 -18.85 4.86 -9.23
C SER A 515 -17.57 4.22 -8.70
N GLY A 516 -16.59 5.00 -8.24
CA GLY A 516 -15.35 4.48 -7.64
C GLY A 516 -15.52 3.95 -6.20
N LEU A 517 -16.63 4.30 -5.53
CA LEU A 517 -16.95 3.92 -4.16
C LEU A 517 -18.06 2.85 -4.06
N ASN A 518 -19.00 2.86 -5.00
CA ASN A 518 -20.16 1.98 -4.97
C ASN A 518 -19.73 0.51 -5.05
N ASN A 519 -20.34 -0.35 -4.22
CA ASN A 519 -20.04 -1.78 -4.12
C ASN A 519 -18.59 -2.13 -3.74
N ASN A 520 -17.80 -1.16 -3.23
CA ASN A 520 -16.41 -1.39 -2.88
C ASN A 520 -16.10 -1.02 -1.42
N THR A 521 -16.02 -2.03 -0.56
CA THR A 521 -15.67 -1.86 0.87
C THR A 521 -14.18 -1.69 1.13
N ASN A 522 -13.33 -1.86 0.12
CA ASN A 522 -11.88 -1.91 0.29
C ASN A 522 -11.20 -0.55 0.11
N LYS A 523 -11.95 0.51 -0.20
CA LYS A 523 -11.41 1.87 -0.36
C LYS A 523 -11.03 2.50 0.98
N ILE A 524 -9.96 3.29 0.96
CA ILE A 524 -9.57 4.21 2.03
C ILE A 524 -10.07 5.60 1.63
N LEU A 525 -10.78 6.27 2.53
CA LEU A 525 -11.43 7.57 2.29
C LEU A 525 -10.85 8.64 3.20
N MET A 526 -10.61 9.82 2.65
CA MET A 526 -10.35 11.05 3.40
C MET A 526 -11.53 12.00 3.24
N VAL A 527 -12.04 12.52 4.36
CA VAL A 527 -13.19 13.44 4.39
C VAL A 527 -12.85 14.66 5.21
N THR A 528 -12.88 15.83 4.57
CA THR A 528 -12.68 17.12 5.23
C THR A 528 -13.93 17.97 5.06
N GLN A 529 -14.37 18.62 6.12
CA GLN A 529 -15.52 19.51 6.04
C GLN A 529 -15.18 20.74 5.20
N HIS A 530 -15.98 21.04 4.19
CA HIS A 530 -15.81 22.19 3.30
C HIS A 530 -16.99 23.14 3.52
N TRP A 531 -16.71 24.27 4.16
CA TRP A 531 -17.74 25.26 4.41
C TRP A 531 -18.02 26.13 3.17
N ILE A 532 -19.24 26.03 2.66
CA ILE A 532 -19.79 26.86 1.58
C ILE A 532 -21.01 27.69 2.03
N GLY A 533 -21.24 27.80 3.34
CA GLY A 533 -22.36 28.54 3.93
C GLY A 533 -23.04 27.86 5.12
N THR A 534 -22.90 26.53 5.25
CA THR A 534 -23.52 25.74 6.33
C THR A 534 -22.46 25.10 7.21
N TYR A 535 -22.57 25.31 8.52
CA TYR A 535 -21.70 24.71 9.53
C TYR A 535 -22.14 23.28 9.87
N ASN A 536 -21.18 22.45 10.24
CA ASN A 536 -21.40 21.12 10.81
C ASN A 536 -20.41 20.92 12.00
N PRO A 537 -20.73 21.46 13.19
CA PRO A 537 -19.85 21.44 14.36
C PRO A 537 -19.92 20.10 15.09
N HIS A 538 -19.63 19.02 14.35
CA HIS A 538 -19.76 17.65 14.80
C HIS A 538 -18.56 16.82 14.32
N PRO A 539 -18.11 15.83 15.11
CA PRO A 539 -17.05 14.93 14.66
C PRO A 539 -17.57 14.08 13.50
N VAL A 540 -16.84 14.10 12.38
CA VAL A 540 -17.24 13.41 11.17
C VAL A 540 -16.43 12.12 10.97
N GLY A 541 -17.05 11.17 10.28
CA GLY A 541 -16.38 9.97 9.80
C GLY A 541 -17.19 9.29 8.70
N VAL A 542 -16.72 8.12 8.29
CA VAL A 542 -17.33 7.34 7.22
C VAL A 542 -17.82 5.98 7.71
N LEU A 543 -18.83 5.45 7.03
CA LEU A 543 -19.26 4.06 7.19
C LEU A 543 -19.73 3.49 5.86
N TYR A 544 -19.57 2.19 5.67
CA TYR A 544 -20.13 1.50 4.52
C TYR A 544 -21.50 0.91 4.86
N SER A 545 -22.52 1.32 4.11
CA SER A 545 -23.87 0.77 4.19
C SER A 545 -24.29 0.37 2.77
N ALA A 546 -24.13 -0.92 2.48
CA ALA A 546 -24.30 -1.47 1.14
C ALA A 546 -25.53 -0.88 0.40
N PRO A 547 -25.38 -0.45 -0.86
CA PRO A 547 -24.18 -0.56 -1.69
C PRO A 547 -23.16 0.58 -1.54
N ASN A 548 -23.39 1.56 -0.67
CA ASN A 548 -22.69 2.84 -0.71
C ASN A 548 -21.91 3.16 0.57
N TRP A 549 -20.82 3.92 0.41
CA TRP A 549 -20.23 4.66 1.52
C TRP A 549 -21.12 5.82 1.96
N ARG A 550 -21.01 6.23 3.22
CA ARG A 550 -21.72 7.37 3.81
C ARG A 550 -20.79 8.19 4.68
N ILE A 551 -21.02 9.50 4.71
CA ILE A 551 -20.48 10.38 5.75
C ILE A 551 -21.49 10.41 6.90
N ALA A 552 -21.03 10.40 8.14
CA ALA A 552 -21.85 10.47 9.33
C ALA A 552 -21.25 11.42 10.37
N ASN A 553 -22.14 12.06 11.13
CA ASN A 553 -21.75 12.69 12.40
C ASN A 553 -21.69 11.59 13.48
N PHE A 554 -20.53 11.43 14.09
CA PHE A 554 -20.23 10.35 15.05
C PHE A 554 -20.78 10.61 16.45
N ASP A 555 -21.29 11.82 16.70
CA ASP A 555 -22.12 12.13 17.86
C ASP A 555 -23.62 11.86 17.62
N LEU A 556 -23.96 11.32 16.45
CA LEU A 556 -25.31 10.97 16.01
C LEU A 556 -26.24 12.18 15.79
N MET A 557 -25.71 13.40 15.80
CA MET A 557 -26.48 14.60 15.47
C MET A 557 -26.77 14.68 13.97
N SER A 558 -27.90 15.27 13.60
CA SER A 558 -28.28 15.44 12.20
C SER A 558 -27.25 16.28 11.44
N ILE A 559 -26.91 15.87 10.22
CA ILE A 559 -26.15 16.70 9.28
C ILE A 559 -27.15 17.65 8.60
N LEU A 560 -26.86 18.94 8.61
CA LEU A 560 -27.72 19.94 7.98
C LEU A 560 -27.65 19.87 6.45
N VAL A 561 -28.76 20.19 5.79
CA VAL A 561 -28.79 20.39 4.33
C VAL A 561 -27.81 21.51 3.96
N ASP A 562 -27.15 21.37 2.82
CA ASP A 562 -26.11 22.26 2.31
C ASP A 562 -24.78 22.21 3.07
N ALA A 563 -24.64 21.38 4.12
CA ALA A 563 -23.33 21.01 4.63
C ALA A 563 -22.54 20.31 3.51
N SER A 564 -21.26 20.66 3.37
CA SER A 564 -20.43 20.18 2.27
C SER A 564 -19.08 19.64 2.75
N PHE A 565 -18.50 18.72 1.97
CA PHE A 565 -17.31 17.95 2.31
C PHE A 565 -16.44 17.74 1.07
N ASN A 566 -15.13 17.90 1.23
CA ASN A 566 -14.15 17.38 0.29
C ASN A 566 -13.98 15.89 0.56
N VAL A 567 -14.17 15.06 -0.45
CA VAL A 567 -14.05 13.60 -0.36
C VAL A 567 -13.00 13.13 -1.34
N TYR A 568 -12.00 12.44 -0.81
CA TYR A 568 -11.00 11.72 -1.59
C TYR A 568 -11.05 10.23 -1.23
N PHE A 569 -10.70 9.35 -2.17
CA PHE A 569 -10.57 7.92 -1.92
C PHE A 569 -9.45 7.26 -2.73
N GLN A 570 -8.93 6.11 -2.28
CA GLN A 570 -8.09 5.24 -3.10
C GLN A 570 -8.16 3.78 -2.63
N ASP A 571 -7.55 2.88 -3.38
CA ASP A 571 -7.32 1.52 -2.92
C ASP A 571 -6.34 1.48 -1.74
N LYS A 572 -6.40 0.39 -0.96
CA LYS A 572 -5.42 0.16 0.09
C LYS A 572 -4.02 0.07 -0.51
N SER A 573 -3.07 0.61 0.22
CA SER A 573 -1.65 0.61 -0.12
C SER A 573 -0.82 0.56 1.17
N LYS A 574 0.51 0.46 1.05
CA LYS A 574 1.40 0.61 2.21
C LYS A 574 1.33 2.01 2.85
N SER A 575 0.90 3.02 2.09
CA SER A 575 0.75 4.42 2.54
C SER A 575 -0.70 4.82 2.83
N ALA A 576 -1.69 3.94 2.57
CA ALA A 576 -3.09 4.16 2.92
C ALA A 576 -3.79 2.88 3.41
N TRP A 577 -4.22 2.90 4.66
CA TRP A 577 -4.80 1.71 5.31
C TRP A 577 -5.88 2.08 6.33
N GLU A 578 -6.51 1.06 6.89
CA GLU A 578 -7.42 1.21 8.03
C GLU A 578 -6.69 0.80 9.32
N HIS A 579 -6.62 1.73 10.27
CA HIS A 579 -6.16 1.51 11.63
C HIS A 579 -7.33 1.18 12.55
N ILE A 580 -7.15 0.22 13.47
CA ILE A 580 -8.16 -0.19 14.45
C ILE A 580 -7.58 -0.08 15.86
N ALA A 581 -8.22 0.74 16.70
CA ALA A 581 -7.92 0.85 18.11
C ALA A 581 -8.31 -0.45 18.84
N ASN A 582 -7.42 -0.98 19.66
CA ASN A 582 -7.64 -2.16 20.50
C ASN A 582 -6.98 -1.96 21.87
N THR A 583 -7.16 -2.93 22.77
CA THR A 583 -6.64 -2.84 24.14
C THR A 583 -5.12 -2.82 24.25
N LYS A 584 -4.39 -3.23 23.21
CA LYS A 584 -2.92 -3.27 23.18
C LYS A 584 -2.28 -2.01 22.62
N ASN A 585 -2.87 -1.43 21.58
CA ASN A 585 -2.36 -0.20 20.98
C ASN A 585 -2.99 1.07 21.57
N THR A 586 -4.01 0.95 22.44
CA THR A 586 -4.71 2.10 23.04
C THR A 586 -4.17 2.42 24.43
N VAL A 587 -3.81 3.69 24.63
CA VAL A 587 -3.40 4.22 25.93
C VAL A 587 -4.25 5.46 26.21
N ALA A 588 -5.17 5.33 27.18
CA ALA A 588 -6.10 6.38 27.58
C ALA A 588 -6.88 6.97 26.38
N HIS A 589 -6.47 8.14 25.89
CA HIS A 589 -7.16 8.93 24.86
C HIS A 589 -6.52 8.84 23.47
N TYR A 590 -5.54 7.96 23.27
CA TYR A 590 -4.88 7.77 21.98
C TYR A 590 -4.65 6.30 21.63
N THR A 591 -4.50 6.02 20.34
CA THR A 591 -4.14 4.72 19.79
C THR A 591 -2.90 4.83 18.91
N LEU A 592 -1.91 3.99 19.16
CA LEU A 592 -0.62 3.96 18.46
C LEU A 592 -0.79 3.39 17.04
N LEU A 593 -0.24 4.09 16.06
CA LEU A 593 -0.18 3.64 14.67
C LEU A 593 0.99 2.67 14.50
N ASP A 594 0.68 1.55 13.87
CA ASP A 594 1.62 0.49 13.57
C ASP A 594 1.77 0.38 12.06
N ASN A 595 2.77 1.08 11.52
CA ASN A 595 3.13 1.05 10.11
C ASN A 595 4.66 1.25 10.00
N PRO A 596 5.39 0.34 9.33
CA PRO A 596 6.84 0.44 9.17
C PRO A 596 7.34 1.74 8.52
N LEU A 597 6.50 2.42 7.72
CA LEU A 597 6.83 3.71 7.11
C LEU A 597 6.77 4.88 8.11
N LEU A 598 6.24 4.69 9.31
CA LEU A 598 6.12 5.72 10.34
C LEU A 598 7.09 5.53 11.53
N GLU A 599 7.65 4.34 11.69
CA GLU A 599 8.48 3.98 12.83
C GLU A 599 9.72 4.88 12.96
N GLY A 600 9.81 5.64 14.06
CA GLY A 600 10.96 6.52 14.29
C GLY A 600 11.00 7.79 13.43
N ILE A 601 9.92 8.14 12.72
CA ILE A 601 9.90 9.25 11.74
C ILE A 601 8.97 10.38 12.23
N PRO A 602 9.44 11.29 13.10
CA PRO A 602 8.61 12.34 13.70
C PRO A 602 8.19 13.46 12.75
N CYS A 603 8.78 13.56 11.56
CA CYS A 603 8.42 14.55 10.54
C CYS A 603 7.47 14.01 9.47
N ALA A 604 7.01 12.76 9.60
CA ALA A 604 5.99 12.21 8.72
C ALA A 604 4.71 13.05 8.77
N GLN A 605 4.04 13.18 7.63
CA GLN A 605 2.75 13.84 7.52
C GLN A 605 1.65 12.79 7.38
N ILE A 606 0.62 12.92 8.21
CA ILE A 606 -0.46 11.94 8.36
C ILE A 606 -1.80 12.65 8.20
N GLN A 607 -2.65 12.11 7.33
CA GLN A 607 -4.06 12.44 7.20
C GLN A 607 -4.91 11.33 7.80
N VAL A 608 -5.99 11.70 8.49
CA VAL A 608 -6.87 10.74 9.16
C VAL A 608 -8.34 11.10 8.96
N THR A 609 -9.17 10.08 8.77
CA THR A 609 -10.63 10.19 8.80
C THR A 609 -11.19 9.05 9.64
N GLN A 610 -12.17 9.34 10.50
CA GLN A 610 -12.79 8.30 11.34
C GLN A 610 -13.59 7.30 10.49
N SER A 611 -13.58 6.03 10.88
CA SER A 611 -14.33 4.94 10.25
C SER A 611 -15.17 4.21 11.30
N ALA A 612 -16.42 3.91 10.97
CA ALA A 612 -17.29 3.05 11.77
C ALA A 612 -17.37 1.63 11.22
N SER A 613 -16.34 1.14 10.52
CA SER A 613 -16.28 -0.23 9.97
C SER A 613 -16.44 -1.32 11.04
N GLN A 614 -16.03 -1.03 12.28
CA GLN A 614 -16.19 -1.91 13.44
C GLN A 614 -17.48 -1.62 14.25
N GLY A 615 -18.37 -0.77 13.74
CA GLY A 615 -19.62 -0.39 14.41
C GLY A 615 -19.45 0.59 15.58
N VAL A 616 -18.27 1.17 15.76
CA VAL A 616 -17.97 2.15 16.82
C VAL A 616 -17.95 3.56 16.25
N PHE A 617 -18.76 4.44 16.85
CA PHE A 617 -18.77 5.87 16.54
C PHE A 617 -17.98 6.63 17.61
N ASN A 618 -16.73 6.98 17.30
CA ASN A 618 -15.90 7.79 18.20
C ASN A 618 -16.38 9.26 18.19
N ASN A 619 -17.21 9.60 19.16
CA ASN A 619 -17.72 10.97 19.35
C ASN A 619 -16.66 11.87 19.99
N SER A 620 -15.61 12.21 19.25
CA SER A 620 -14.59 13.18 19.68
C SER A 620 -13.92 13.82 18.47
N PRO A 621 -13.50 15.09 18.57
CA PRO A 621 -12.54 15.64 17.62
C PRO A 621 -11.24 14.85 17.72
N ILE A 622 -10.64 14.54 16.58
CA ILE A 622 -9.42 13.72 16.50
C ILE A 622 -8.27 14.52 15.92
N GLY A 623 -7.05 14.11 16.25
CA GLY A 623 -5.84 14.61 15.63
C GLY A 623 -4.74 13.55 15.67
N VAL A 624 -3.55 13.93 15.20
CA VAL A 624 -2.35 13.08 15.28
C VAL A 624 -1.31 13.67 16.21
N VAL A 625 -0.55 12.79 16.85
CA VAL A 625 0.53 13.14 17.79
C VAL A 625 1.65 12.12 17.66
N TYR A 626 2.90 12.57 17.60
CA TYR A 626 4.06 11.70 17.71
C TYR A 626 4.38 11.48 19.19
N ILE A 627 4.59 10.24 19.60
CA ILE A 627 4.90 9.85 20.98
C ILE A 627 6.40 9.50 21.06
N PRO A 628 7.28 10.42 21.53
CA PRO A 628 8.72 10.17 21.54
C PRO A 628 9.13 8.98 22.41
N GLY A 629 8.36 8.69 23.46
CA GLY A 629 8.66 7.58 24.37
C GLY A 629 8.53 6.18 23.73
N SER A 630 7.69 6.04 22.70
CA SER A 630 7.53 4.81 21.92
C SER A 630 8.02 4.93 20.48
N SER A 631 8.56 6.10 20.09
CA SER A 631 8.99 6.41 18.72
C SER A 631 7.90 6.19 17.65
N GLN A 632 6.64 6.37 18.01
CA GLN A 632 5.48 6.05 17.16
C GLN A 632 4.52 7.23 17.06
N TRP A 633 3.85 7.33 15.91
CA TRP A 633 2.67 8.18 15.76
C TRP A 633 1.44 7.58 16.42
N ALA A 634 0.50 8.43 16.81
CA ALA A 634 -0.78 8.03 17.37
C ALA A 634 -1.91 8.93 16.85
N ILE A 635 -3.12 8.36 16.78
CA ILE A 635 -4.37 9.11 16.65
C ILE A 635 -4.90 9.34 18.06
N TYR A 636 -5.27 10.58 18.39
CA TYR A 636 -5.76 10.93 19.72
C TYR A 636 -7.08 11.70 19.68
N ASN A 637 -7.89 11.50 20.70
CA ASN A 637 -9.06 12.31 20.96
C ASN A 637 -8.59 13.65 21.57
N GLN A 638 -8.80 14.74 20.84
CA GLN A 638 -8.28 16.08 21.20
C GLN A 638 -8.93 16.62 22.48
N ASN A 639 -10.13 16.15 22.82
CA ASN A 639 -10.83 16.46 24.07
C ASN A 639 -10.36 15.62 25.27
N LEU A 640 -9.35 14.77 25.09
CA LEU A 640 -8.81 13.83 26.09
C LEU A 640 -9.82 12.77 26.57
N SER A 641 -10.93 12.57 25.86
CA SER A 641 -11.83 11.45 26.11
C SER A 641 -11.11 10.12 25.83
N ALA A 642 -11.47 9.07 26.55
CA ALA A 642 -10.87 7.76 26.30
C ALA A 642 -11.12 7.31 24.86
N MET A 643 -10.07 6.81 24.20
CA MET A 643 -10.15 6.25 22.86
C MET A 643 -10.94 4.93 22.94
N PRO A 644 -12.08 4.80 22.26
CA PRO A 644 -12.87 3.58 22.32
C PRO A 644 -12.14 2.40 21.69
N VAL A 645 -12.17 1.24 22.35
CA VAL A 645 -11.77 -0.03 21.73
C VAL A 645 -12.66 -0.28 20.52
N ASN A 646 -12.06 -0.74 19.43
CA ASN A 646 -12.64 -0.92 18.11
C ASN A 646 -13.01 0.40 17.39
N ALA A 647 -12.61 1.58 17.87
CA ALA A 647 -12.61 2.76 17.00
C ALA A 647 -11.71 2.50 15.79
N ALA A 648 -12.17 2.83 14.59
CA ALA A 648 -11.40 2.63 13.36
C ALA A 648 -11.14 3.96 12.65
N PHE A 649 -10.08 4.00 11.86
CA PHE A 649 -9.61 5.20 11.19
C PHE A 649 -9.01 4.84 9.85
N HIS A 650 -9.42 5.55 8.80
CA HIS A 650 -8.68 5.58 7.55
C HIS A 650 -7.48 6.49 7.73
N VAL A 651 -6.30 5.97 7.43
CA VAL A 651 -5.01 6.66 7.59
C VAL A 651 -4.34 6.73 6.24
N MET A 652 -3.79 7.90 5.93
CA MET A 652 -2.91 8.09 4.80
C MET A 652 -1.67 8.86 5.23
N ILE A 653 -0.52 8.53 4.64
CA ILE A 653 0.75 9.18 4.92
C ILE A 653 1.39 9.66 3.62
N SER A 654 2.19 10.72 3.68
CA SER A 654 2.97 11.20 2.53
C SER A 654 4.31 10.44 2.44
N PRO A 655 4.49 9.53 1.47
CA PRO A 655 5.72 8.76 1.35
C PRO A 655 6.91 9.63 0.91
N GLU A 656 6.66 10.65 0.07
CA GLU A 656 7.66 11.65 -0.30
C GLU A 656 8.23 12.36 0.92
N GLN A 657 7.37 12.87 1.82
CA GLN A 657 7.83 13.54 3.04
C GLN A 657 8.61 12.59 3.95
N ILE A 658 8.16 11.33 4.08
CA ILE A 658 8.85 10.30 4.87
C ILE A 658 10.25 10.05 4.30
N MET A 659 10.38 10.00 2.99
CA MET A 659 11.67 9.82 2.33
C MET A 659 12.59 11.02 2.56
N GLU A 660 12.10 12.26 2.41
CA GLU A 660 12.87 13.47 2.74
C GLU A 660 13.37 13.47 4.19
N CYS A 661 12.57 12.95 5.12
CA CYS A 661 12.93 12.78 6.52
C CYS A 661 14.06 11.78 6.75
N THR A 662 14.13 10.72 5.93
CA THR A 662 15.03 9.57 6.12
C THR A 662 16.27 9.58 5.22
N ASP A 663 16.25 10.30 4.10
CA ASP A 663 17.34 10.41 3.11
C ASP A 663 18.48 11.34 3.62
N LEU A 664 18.86 11.16 4.89
CA LEU A 664 19.74 12.01 5.68
C LEU A 664 21.22 11.95 5.29
N ILE A 665 21.56 11.67 4.02
CA ILE A 665 22.90 11.95 3.48
C ILE A 665 23.23 13.45 3.59
N PHE A 666 22.23 14.33 3.77
CA PHE A 666 22.43 15.79 3.90
C PHE A 666 22.27 16.36 5.32
N LYS A 667 22.30 15.54 6.39
CA LYS A 667 22.30 16.05 7.78
C LYS A 667 23.51 16.93 8.13
N ASN A 668 24.50 17.06 7.24
CA ASN A 668 25.77 17.71 7.52
C ASN A 668 26.03 19.00 6.71
N GLY A 669 25.09 19.47 5.89
CA GLY A 669 25.23 20.77 5.21
C GLY A 669 26.51 20.93 4.37
N PHE A 670 26.71 20.06 3.39
CA PHE A 670 27.65 20.34 2.29
C PHE A 670 26.87 20.51 0.99
N GLU A 671 26.65 21.79 0.67
CA GLU A 671 26.74 22.33 -0.69
C GLU A 671 28.18 22.18 -1.22
#